data_AF-A0AAW7Z4C8-F1
#
_entry.id   AF-A0AAW7Z4C8-F1
#
_cell.length_a   1.000
_cell.length_b   1.000
_cell.length_c   1.000
_cell.angle_alpha   90.00
_cell.angle_beta   90.00
_cell.angle_gamma   90.00
#
_symmetry.space_group_name_H-M   'P 1'
#
loop_
_entity.id
_entity.type
_entity.pdbx_description
1 polymer ?
#
loop_
_entity_poly.entity_id
_entity_poly.type
_entity_poly.pdbx_seq_one_letter_code
_entity_poly.pdbx_strand_id
1 'polypeptide(L)'
;MQNAFKFHSEFSEIRFHSSALKGTDSDENSTIWGLAQDSSNDIYFASQQNGIGRLDSVTGDFDYLYFDEEISPGTSYWDVEIDKEGYFWVASSGGLSVYKRIENKLELLERYFPGQFVDYIYKGKNRVWVWLEDNGLYSIDTSIDAEPPLPVHHEVDNTSTILLPIFTDNNNRLWLRQESGILLYSLSSNTVVDRIGKEKGLSSPVYGVYETPDAYWLTTRSDGVLKVDKKTLKVVQRQIRDDGNGFIFSSIGTHDSIWYADSAGVHQIDLSTLSEISKVSNAQLEFNSLGESAVLATSNGDIYFGGNKGFNRISKAHQISSIEENQTSMPELFEFRVFGESNQANTGLLGTDKVVGEDSLLANITYENEKLLEYFESRFSISFGLINAVYPKEVSYRYRLKGMDNLWVYNENVRTAQFNNISFGNYIFEVQAIEPGKHWSKSRELRIYINRPPWLHSVALVFYALLLTIVLAFIIRQYQLRKSNQLSIRESEERLKLTLWSSGDELWDWDVYRGQVYRANTWGTLDFPQDDIRTTGAYDANIHPNDIGRVRDALRSHLEGKSDFYELAYRAKTFKNQWIWLLDRGKVVERDHNQQPVRMTGTLKNINHLKEAEEQLNLFKRSIENISEGVFITTTQFKFISVNNAYCSYTGETREQALASYLHFHLYPDAFTEEIKKTLKTKGNWSGEVESVRVNGERYEMELNIDAVHDDDGKISHFVGVFSDITSRKSTEKELLKLANIDPLTELPNRSFYQASHQNLVRKGAPHTLLCLDMDNFKKINDSLGHQTGDILIKQIAKRLQRITGKNATCYRLGGDEFSVLMEDSADIHTVTHYAQNLLDTLARPFIINKQEFVLGASLGIAFFPDDGNTPQEMLKNADTAMYFAKNNGGNSYQFFSGEMNQNAVRQLQIENLIRQGIKDDLFTVYYQPKVDIASGKLVSMEALVRFEHPQKGIVSPGQFIPLAEQTGQIIEIGEQVLRKACIDTKRWVSQGLFTGRVAVNISVKQFELPDLDDRINRILSEVGLSPLHLECEITEGTLMEDPENGLRMMSRLRERGIHLALDDFGTGYSSLAYLKRFPLNTLKIDKAFIDDIAKSSVDRHMAAAIINIAHNLGLKVVAEGVEEEEQLNILRRYDCEMLQGFLYSRPLNAERFEKLLTENQKLHNLLGHSNI
;
A
#
# COMPACT_ATOMS: atom_id res chain seq x y z
N MET A 1 -27.50 -41.39 -12.14
CA MET A 1 -28.67 -41.16 -11.26
C MET A 1 -28.36 -40.13 -10.14
N GLN A 2 -27.68 -39.03 -10.44
CA GLN A 2 -27.40 -37.91 -9.49
C GLN A 2 -27.86 -36.55 -10.06
N ASN A 3 -28.84 -36.60 -10.96
CA ASN A 3 -29.53 -35.45 -11.53
C ASN A 3 -31.06 -35.53 -11.26
N ALA A 4 -31.47 -36.34 -10.27
CA ALA A 4 -32.88 -36.68 -10.06
C ALA A 4 -33.62 -35.79 -9.05
N PHE A 5 -32.95 -34.80 -8.45
CA PHE A 5 -33.61 -33.68 -7.75
C PHE A 5 -33.16 -32.36 -8.39
N LYS A 6 -33.21 -32.32 -9.73
CA LYS A 6 -32.93 -31.10 -10.49
C LYS A 6 -34.14 -30.18 -10.40
N PHE A 7 -33.92 -29.06 -9.69
CA PHE A 7 -34.10 -27.73 -10.24
C PHE A 7 -34.74 -27.75 -11.64
N HIS A 8 -36.03 -27.42 -11.73
CA HIS A 8 -36.66 -27.20 -13.01
C HIS A 8 -36.18 -25.86 -13.56
N SER A 9 -35.47 -25.88 -14.68
CA SER A 9 -34.95 -24.68 -15.37
C SER A 9 -36.03 -23.68 -15.80
N GLU A 10 -37.29 -24.09 -15.83
CA GLU A 10 -38.44 -23.25 -16.21
C GLU A 10 -39.03 -22.46 -15.03
N PHE A 11 -38.57 -22.70 -13.79
CA PHE A 11 -39.10 -22.06 -12.58
C PHE A 11 -38.05 -21.29 -11.77
N SER A 12 -36.86 -21.00 -12.32
CA SER A 12 -35.90 -20.14 -11.61
C SER A 12 -36.33 -18.67 -11.73
N GLU A 13 -36.54 -18.02 -10.59
CA GLU A 13 -36.99 -16.63 -10.52
C GLU A 13 -35.93 -15.64 -11.01
N ILE A 14 -34.66 -16.03 -10.99
CA ILE A 14 -33.52 -15.27 -11.49
C ILE A 14 -32.77 -16.14 -12.50
N ARG A 15 -32.36 -15.56 -13.62
CA ARG A 15 -31.59 -16.24 -14.67
C ARG A 15 -30.48 -15.33 -15.19
N PHE A 16 -29.24 -15.81 -15.12
CA PHE A 16 -28.09 -15.17 -15.72
C PHE A 16 -27.92 -15.62 -17.19
N HIS A 17 -27.63 -14.67 -18.07
CA HIS A 17 -27.28 -14.90 -19.46
C HIS A 17 -25.90 -14.28 -19.71
N SER A 18 -24.90 -15.12 -20.01
CA SER A 18 -23.56 -14.65 -20.41
C SER A 18 -23.65 -14.01 -21.80
N SER A 19 -22.94 -12.92 -22.05
CA SER A 19 -22.89 -12.25 -23.37
C SER A 19 -21.81 -12.80 -24.32
N ALA A 20 -21.07 -13.84 -23.91
CA ALA A 20 -20.04 -14.48 -24.71
C ALA A 20 -20.63 -15.31 -25.87
N LEU A 21 -20.06 -15.16 -27.08
CA LEU A 21 -20.39 -15.97 -28.24
C LEU A 21 -20.01 -17.44 -27.96
N LYS A 22 -20.94 -18.38 -28.20
CA LYS A 22 -20.67 -19.83 -28.06
C LYS A 22 -19.51 -20.22 -28.99
N GLY A 23 -18.34 -20.53 -28.41
CA GLY A 23 -17.15 -20.99 -29.14
C GLY A 23 -16.04 -19.97 -29.34
N THR A 24 -16.12 -18.78 -28.73
CA THR A 24 -15.00 -17.84 -28.63
C THR A 24 -14.67 -17.62 -27.17
N ASP A 25 -13.51 -18.11 -26.74
CA ASP A 25 -13.17 -18.12 -25.32
C ASP A 25 -12.65 -16.77 -24.77
N SER A 26 -12.67 -15.69 -25.55
CA SER A 26 -12.30 -14.37 -25.02
C SER A 26 -13.41 -13.82 -24.11
N ASP A 27 -13.26 -14.02 -22.80
CA ASP A 27 -14.00 -13.30 -21.75
C ASP A 27 -13.71 -11.79 -21.76
N GLU A 28 -12.76 -11.34 -22.60
CA GLU A 28 -12.17 -10.02 -22.45
C GLU A 28 -13.08 -8.83 -22.80
N ASN A 29 -14.17 -8.94 -23.57
CA ASN A 29 -14.90 -7.72 -23.98
C ASN A 29 -16.40 -7.93 -24.30
N SER A 30 -17.18 -8.45 -23.35
CA SER A 30 -18.61 -8.73 -23.53
C SER A 30 -19.55 -7.82 -22.72
N THR A 31 -19.04 -6.73 -22.14
CA THR A 31 -19.84 -5.81 -21.28
C THR A 31 -21.05 -5.28 -22.03
N ILE A 32 -22.21 -5.36 -21.36
CA ILE A 32 -23.47 -4.83 -21.87
C ILE A 32 -23.69 -3.43 -21.30
N TRP A 33 -23.80 -2.46 -22.20
CA TRP A 33 -23.94 -1.05 -21.82
C TRP A 33 -25.37 -0.51 -22.01
N GLY A 34 -26.11 -1.03 -22.99
CA GLY A 34 -27.50 -0.64 -23.28
C GLY A 34 -28.42 -1.84 -23.50
N LEU A 35 -29.70 -1.68 -23.15
CA LEU A 35 -30.76 -2.68 -23.31
C LEU A 35 -32.01 -2.00 -23.89
N ALA A 36 -32.58 -2.57 -24.95
CA ALA A 36 -33.80 -2.08 -25.57
C ALA A 36 -34.81 -3.20 -25.84
N GLN A 37 -36.08 -2.84 -25.90
CA GLN A 37 -37.17 -3.72 -26.31
C GLN A 37 -37.82 -3.19 -27.59
N ASP A 38 -38.08 -4.06 -28.56
CA ASP A 38 -38.85 -3.70 -29.76
C ASP A 38 -40.37 -3.87 -29.57
N SER A 39 -41.15 -3.47 -30.57
CA SER A 39 -42.62 -3.63 -30.57
C SER A 39 -43.10 -5.08 -30.58
N SER A 40 -42.22 -6.03 -30.91
CA SER A 40 -42.48 -7.48 -30.93
C SER A 40 -42.12 -8.16 -29.60
N ASN A 41 -41.70 -7.39 -28.60
CA ASN A 41 -41.22 -7.82 -27.29
C ASN A 41 -39.88 -8.56 -27.29
N ASP A 42 -39.11 -8.52 -28.38
CA ASP A 42 -37.75 -9.04 -28.39
C ASP A 42 -36.81 -8.07 -27.66
N ILE A 43 -35.83 -8.62 -26.97
CA ILE A 43 -34.84 -7.85 -26.20
C ILE A 43 -33.55 -7.76 -26.99
N TYR A 44 -33.01 -6.55 -27.06
CA TYR A 44 -31.75 -6.24 -27.73
C TYR A 44 -30.81 -5.61 -26.73
N PHE A 45 -29.52 -5.79 -26.96
CA PHE A 45 -28.49 -5.23 -26.10
C PHE A 45 -27.29 -4.74 -26.91
N ALA A 46 -26.68 -3.66 -26.45
CA ALA A 46 -25.44 -3.15 -26.99
C ALA A 46 -24.27 -3.79 -26.22
N SER A 47 -23.49 -4.63 -26.91
CA SER A 47 -22.22 -5.15 -26.43
C SER A 47 -21.09 -4.26 -26.92
N GLN A 48 -20.16 -3.91 -26.02
CA GLN A 48 -19.11 -2.94 -26.30
C GLN A 48 -18.32 -3.21 -27.57
N GLN A 49 -17.97 -4.48 -27.86
CA GLN A 49 -17.19 -4.84 -29.04
C GLN A 49 -17.94 -5.73 -30.04
N ASN A 50 -18.94 -6.49 -29.60
CA ASN A 50 -19.65 -7.44 -30.45
C ASN A 50 -20.85 -6.83 -31.20
N GLY A 51 -21.19 -5.56 -30.93
CA GLY A 51 -22.31 -4.88 -31.59
C GLY A 51 -23.65 -5.13 -30.91
N ILE A 52 -24.72 -5.19 -31.71
CA ILE A 52 -26.09 -5.34 -31.19
C ILE A 52 -26.48 -6.81 -31.16
N GLY A 53 -26.73 -7.34 -29.97
CA GLY A 53 -27.27 -8.67 -29.74
C GLY A 53 -28.80 -8.67 -29.64
N ARG A 54 -29.42 -9.79 -29.98
CA ARG A 54 -30.86 -10.08 -29.82
C ARG A 54 -31.03 -11.34 -28.99
N LEU A 55 -31.84 -11.26 -27.95
CA LEU A 55 -32.26 -12.41 -27.13
C LEU A 55 -33.54 -13.03 -27.71
N ASP A 56 -33.50 -14.32 -28.02
CA ASP A 56 -34.69 -15.08 -28.37
C ASP A 56 -35.51 -15.37 -27.12
N SER A 57 -36.75 -14.87 -27.11
CA SER A 57 -37.69 -14.97 -26.00
C SER A 57 -38.13 -16.40 -25.66
N VAL A 58 -37.97 -17.37 -26.58
CA VAL A 58 -38.41 -18.76 -26.41
C VAL A 58 -37.27 -19.68 -25.98
N THR A 59 -36.10 -19.56 -26.61
CA THR A 59 -34.96 -20.45 -26.35
C THR A 59 -34.06 -19.91 -25.21
N GLY A 60 -34.05 -18.59 -25.01
CA GLY A 60 -33.13 -17.92 -24.08
C GLY A 60 -31.67 -17.89 -24.56
N ASP A 61 -31.43 -18.27 -25.82
CA ASP A 61 -30.18 -18.06 -26.54
C ASP A 61 -30.23 -16.66 -27.20
N PHE A 62 -29.07 -16.05 -27.45
CA PHE A 62 -28.96 -14.76 -28.13
C PHE A 62 -28.00 -14.84 -29.31
N ASP A 63 -28.26 -14.03 -30.33
CA ASP A 63 -27.45 -13.91 -31.55
C ASP A 63 -27.12 -12.44 -31.81
N TYR A 64 -25.93 -12.17 -32.39
CA TYR A 64 -25.53 -10.82 -32.81
C TYR A 64 -26.00 -10.49 -34.23
N LEU A 65 -26.47 -9.26 -34.44
CA LEU A 65 -26.91 -8.76 -35.74
C LEU A 65 -25.71 -8.29 -36.57
N TYR A 66 -25.74 -8.59 -37.87
CA TYR A 66 -24.67 -8.19 -38.81
C TYR A 66 -24.92 -6.79 -39.37
N PHE A 67 -23.92 -5.93 -39.38
CA PHE A 67 -24.00 -4.62 -40.05
C PHE A 67 -23.66 -4.76 -41.55
N ASP A 68 -24.31 -3.97 -42.42
CA ASP A 68 -24.14 -4.05 -43.88
C ASP A 68 -22.80 -3.50 -44.41
N GLU A 69 -22.28 -2.43 -43.81
CA GLU A 69 -21.02 -1.80 -44.22
C GLU A 69 -19.81 -2.37 -43.44
N GLU A 70 -18.61 -2.27 -44.02
CA GLU A 70 -17.34 -2.45 -43.28
C GLU A 70 -17.29 -1.47 -42.11
N ILE A 71 -17.69 -1.97 -40.93
CA ILE A 71 -17.56 -1.27 -39.67
C ILE A 71 -16.09 -0.89 -39.52
N SER A 72 -15.81 0.37 -39.19
CA SER A 72 -14.43 0.78 -38.91
C SER A 72 -13.86 -0.10 -37.80
N PRO A 73 -12.74 -0.80 -38.02
CA PRO A 73 -12.14 -1.67 -37.01
C PRO A 73 -11.92 -0.89 -35.71
N GLY A 74 -12.47 -1.37 -34.60
CA GLY A 74 -12.35 -0.72 -33.28
C GLY A 74 -13.49 0.20 -32.86
N THR A 75 -14.64 0.20 -33.55
CA THR A 75 -15.83 0.95 -33.10
C THR A 75 -16.44 0.29 -31.86
N SER A 76 -16.45 0.97 -30.71
CA SER A 76 -17.17 0.53 -29.51
C SER A 76 -18.61 1.04 -29.47
N TYR A 77 -19.53 0.20 -29.01
CA TYR A 77 -20.97 0.49 -28.86
C TYR A 77 -21.34 0.70 -27.39
N TRP A 78 -22.10 1.74 -27.10
CA TRP A 78 -22.38 2.17 -25.72
C TRP A 78 -23.85 2.14 -25.36
N ASP A 79 -24.75 2.36 -26.32
CA ASP A 79 -26.18 2.32 -26.05
C ASP A 79 -26.98 1.95 -27.29
N VAL A 80 -28.18 1.43 -27.08
CA VAL A 80 -29.13 1.10 -28.15
C VAL A 80 -30.54 1.44 -27.72
N GLU A 81 -31.27 2.12 -28.59
CA GLU A 81 -32.69 2.43 -28.43
C GLU A 81 -33.44 2.11 -29.72
N ILE A 82 -34.66 1.58 -29.61
CA ILE A 82 -35.47 1.19 -30.78
C ILE A 82 -36.69 2.09 -30.83
N ASP A 83 -36.89 2.84 -31.90
CA ASP A 83 -38.04 3.74 -32.01
C ASP A 83 -39.36 3.03 -32.36
N LYS A 84 -40.44 3.79 -32.54
CA LYS A 84 -41.78 3.24 -32.84
C LYS A 84 -41.88 2.66 -34.27
N GLU A 85 -41.05 3.13 -35.18
CA GLU A 85 -41.00 2.66 -36.57
C GLU A 85 -40.10 1.42 -36.72
N GLY A 86 -39.41 1.03 -35.63
CA GLY A 86 -38.52 -0.13 -35.59
C GLY A 86 -37.09 0.18 -36.04
N TYR A 87 -36.69 1.45 -36.06
CA TYR A 87 -35.30 1.83 -36.32
C TYR A 87 -34.45 1.75 -35.06
N PHE A 88 -33.23 1.24 -35.23
CA PHE A 88 -32.24 1.06 -34.18
C PHE A 88 -31.34 2.28 -34.13
N TRP A 89 -31.43 3.04 -33.04
CA TRP A 89 -30.57 4.16 -32.72
C TRP A 89 -29.43 3.64 -31.87
N VAL A 90 -28.21 3.67 -32.40
CA VAL A 90 -27.03 3.06 -31.78
C VAL A 90 -25.98 4.11 -31.50
N ALA A 91 -25.60 4.24 -30.23
CA ALA A 91 -24.54 5.13 -29.78
C ALA A 91 -23.21 4.40 -29.82
N SER A 92 -22.21 5.07 -30.37
CA SER A 92 -20.90 4.49 -30.58
C SER A 92 -19.80 5.53 -30.43
N SER A 93 -18.57 5.04 -30.31
CA SER A 93 -17.36 5.86 -30.41
C SER A 93 -17.24 6.67 -31.71
N GLY A 94 -17.98 6.28 -32.77
CA GLY A 94 -17.99 6.97 -34.06
C GLY A 94 -19.16 7.93 -34.29
N GLY A 95 -20.05 8.11 -33.31
CA GLY A 95 -21.26 8.92 -33.41
C GLY A 95 -22.54 8.13 -33.18
N LEU A 96 -23.67 8.76 -33.51
CA LEU A 96 -25.01 8.18 -33.43
C LEU A 96 -25.41 7.65 -34.81
N SER A 97 -25.66 6.35 -34.93
CA SER A 97 -26.05 5.72 -36.19
C SER A 97 -27.47 5.18 -36.12
N VAL A 98 -28.22 5.33 -37.21
CA VAL A 98 -29.59 4.81 -37.31
C VAL A 98 -29.60 3.66 -38.29
N TYR A 99 -30.11 2.50 -37.85
CA TYR A 99 -30.19 1.30 -38.65
C TYR A 99 -31.63 0.82 -38.82
N LYS A 100 -31.90 0.21 -39.98
CA LYS A 100 -33.11 -0.57 -40.22
C LYS A 100 -32.77 -2.05 -40.18
N ARG A 101 -33.58 -2.83 -39.46
CA ARG A 101 -33.41 -4.28 -39.42
C ARG A 101 -34.10 -4.95 -40.61
N ILE A 102 -33.36 -5.78 -41.33
CA ILE A 102 -33.86 -6.71 -42.34
C ILE A 102 -33.35 -8.11 -41.97
N GLU A 103 -34.25 -8.97 -41.48
CA GLU A 103 -33.91 -10.30 -40.94
C GLU A 103 -32.86 -10.24 -39.81
N ASN A 104 -31.65 -10.76 -40.01
CA ASN A 104 -30.50 -10.72 -39.08
C ASN A 104 -29.46 -9.63 -39.44
N LYS A 105 -29.82 -8.71 -40.34
CA LYS A 105 -28.94 -7.66 -40.86
C LYS A 105 -29.44 -6.26 -40.44
N LEU A 106 -28.51 -5.38 -40.09
CA LEU A 106 -28.73 -3.96 -39.82
C LEU A 106 -28.20 -3.14 -41.00
N GLU A 107 -29.12 -2.56 -41.77
CA GLU A 107 -28.83 -1.65 -42.88
C GLU A 107 -28.74 -0.22 -42.34
N LEU A 108 -27.63 0.45 -42.61
CA LEU A 108 -27.42 1.83 -42.17
C LEU A 108 -28.34 2.76 -42.96
N LEU A 109 -29.17 3.54 -42.25
CA LEU A 109 -30.01 4.58 -42.85
C LEU A 109 -29.31 5.94 -42.84
N GLU A 110 -28.73 6.33 -41.70
CA GLU A 110 -28.15 7.66 -41.51
C GLU A 110 -27.10 7.66 -40.40
N ARG A 111 -26.11 8.56 -40.47
CA ARG A 111 -25.14 8.82 -39.39
C ARG A 111 -25.22 10.27 -38.94
N TYR A 112 -25.49 10.46 -37.65
CA TYR A 112 -25.47 11.76 -36.98
C TYR A 112 -24.16 11.91 -36.19
N PHE A 113 -23.57 13.10 -36.26
CA PHE A 113 -22.33 13.45 -35.55
C PHE A 113 -21.14 12.52 -35.84
N PRO A 114 -20.77 12.29 -37.11
CA PRO A 114 -19.68 11.38 -37.45
C PRO A 114 -18.36 11.81 -36.81
N GLY A 115 -17.72 10.87 -36.09
CA GLY A 115 -16.45 11.09 -35.39
C GLY A 115 -16.55 11.77 -34.03
N GLN A 116 -17.77 12.05 -33.54
CA GLN A 116 -17.99 12.53 -32.17
C GLN A 116 -18.44 11.37 -31.28
N PHE A 117 -17.90 11.30 -30.07
CA PHE A 117 -18.23 10.25 -29.11
C PHE A 117 -19.66 10.45 -28.57
N VAL A 118 -20.48 9.39 -28.64
CA VAL A 118 -21.81 9.33 -28.01
C VAL A 118 -21.85 8.07 -27.16
N ASP A 119 -22.08 8.22 -25.87
CA ASP A 119 -22.15 7.12 -24.90
C ASP A 119 -23.57 6.78 -24.43
N TYR A 120 -24.49 7.73 -24.48
CA TYR A 120 -25.83 7.56 -23.93
C TYR A 120 -26.92 8.14 -24.84
N ILE A 121 -28.01 7.39 -25.00
CA ILE A 121 -29.17 7.79 -25.79
C ILE A 121 -30.40 7.87 -24.88
N TYR A 122 -31.08 9.01 -24.91
CA TYR A 122 -32.40 9.11 -24.29
C TYR A 122 -33.50 9.19 -25.34
N LYS A 123 -34.30 8.13 -25.42
CA LYS A 123 -35.48 8.09 -26.28
C LYS A 123 -36.70 8.73 -25.58
N GLY A 124 -37.07 9.92 -26.05
CA GLY A 124 -38.33 10.57 -25.70
C GLY A 124 -39.51 10.05 -26.54
N LYS A 125 -40.69 10.68 -26.41
CA LYS A 125 -41.93 10.22 -27.08
C LYS A 125 -41.83 10.18 -28.62
N ASN A 126 -41.24 11.22 -29.22
CA ASN A 126 -41.07 11.44 -30.66
C ASN A 126 -39.68 12.01 -31.01
N ARG A 127 -38.73 11.97 -30.07
CA ARG A 127 -37.40 12.53 -30.27
C ARG A 127 -36.36 11.68 -29.57
N VAL A 128 -35.19 11.55 -30.19
CA VAL A 128 -33.99 11.02 -29.56
C VAL A 128 -33.13 12.19 -29.11
N TRP A 129 -32.66 12.12 -27.87
CA TRP A 129 -31.82 13.13 -27.25
C TRP A 129 -30.43 12.56 -27.00
N VAL A 130 -29.43 13.36 -27.34
CA VAL A 130 -28.02 13.03 -27.11
C VAL A 130 -27.29 14.26 -26.58
N TRP A 131 -26.28 14.02 -25.76
CA TRP A 131 -25.37 15.05 -25.28
C TRP A 131 -24.00 14.84 -25.94
N LEU A 132 -23.42 15.91 -26.48
CA LEU A 132 -22.09 15.89 -27.09
C LEU A 132 -21.16 16.74 -26.23
N GLU A 133 -20.02 16.19 -25.79
CA GLU A 133 -19.11 16.86 -24.84
C GLU A 133 -18.72 18.29 -25.28
N ASP A 134 -18.45 18.48 -26.57
CA ASP A 134 -18.02 19.77 -27.13
C ASP A 134 -19.17 20.69 -27.55
N ASN A 135 -20.37 20.15 -27.79
CA ASN A 135 -21.44 20.85 -28.51
C ASN A 135 -22.79 20.90 -27.76
N GLY A 136 -22.90 20.33 -26.56
CA GLY A 136 -24.10 20.42 -25.73
C GLY A 136 -25.24 19.47 -26.14
N LEU A 137 -26.49 19.86 -25.85
CA LEU A 137 -27.68 19.03 -26.00
C LEU A 137 -28.25 19.10 -27.41
N TYR A 138 -28.49 17.94 -28.03
CA TYR A 138 -29.16 17.82 -29.33
C TYR A 138 -30.42 16.98 -29.23
N SER A 139 -31.41 17.31 -30.06
CA SER A 139 -32.56 16.44 -30.32
C SER A 139 -32.73 16.15 -31.80
N ILE A 140 -33.15 14.93 -32.11
CA ILE A 140 -33.45 14.46 -33.46
C ILE A 140 -34.88 13.94 -33.44
N ASP A 141 -35.70 14.36 -34.41
CA ASP A 141 -37.05 13.83 -34.54
C ASP A 141 -37.00 12.37 -35.00
N THR A 142 -37.83 11.50 -34.42
CA THR A 142 -37.88 10.08 -34.81
C THR A 142 -38.71 9.83 -36.07
N SER A 143 -39.44 10.84 -36.56
CA SER A 143 -40.20 10.74 -37.82
C SER A 143 -39.26 10.87 -39.03
N ILE A 144 -38.72 9.75 -39.47
CA ILE A 144 -37.91 9.67 -40.69
C ILE A 144 -38.88 9.56 -41.88
N ASP A 145 -39.25 10.71 -42.46
CA ASP A 145 -39.90 10.80 -43.78
C ASP A 145 -38.86 10.57 -44.91
N ALA A 146 -39.19 10.87 -46.17
CA ALA A 146 -38.31 10.68 -47.33
C ALA A 146 -36.94 11.42 -47.26
N GLU A 147 -36.73 12.30 -46.26
CA GLU A 147 -35.45 12.93 -45.93
C GLU A 147 -35.15 12.75 -44.42
N PRO A 148 -33.90 12.44 -44.03
CA PRO A 148 -33.52 12.29 -42.63
C PRO A 148 -33.59 13.64 -41.87
N PRO A 149 -34.20 13.67 -40.67
CA PRO A 149 -34.41 14.89 -39.91
C PRO A 149 -33.09 15.50 -39.41
N LEU A 150 -32.91 16.81 -39.61
CA LEU A 150 -31.71 17.50 -39.15
C LEU A 150 -31.65 17.57 -37.61
N PRO A 151 -30.46 17.36 -37.00
CA PRO A 151 -30.29 17.49 -35.55
C PRO A 151 -30.48 18.94 -35.11
N VAL A 152 -31.28 19.14 -34.07
CA VAL A 152 -31.58 20.46 -33.49
C VAL A 152 -30.73 20.66 -32.23
N HIS A 153 -29.85 21.66 -32.26
CA HIS A 153 -29.09 22.09 -31.09
C HIS A 153 -29.99 22.87 -30.12
N HIS A 154 -29.88 22.56 -28.83
CA HIS A 154 -30.57 23.26 -27.76
C HIS A 154 -29.55 23.99 -26.88
N GLU A 155 -29.55 25.32 -26.94
CA GLU A 155 -28.76 26.14 -26.01
C GLU A 155 -29.34 26.04 -24.60
N VAL A 156 -28.78 25.13 -23.80
CA VAL A 156 -29.01 25.03 -22.37
C VAL A 156 -27.81 25.69 -21.68
N ASP A 157 -28.07 26.59 -20.73
CA ASP A 157 -27.12 27.44 -19.98
C ASP A 157 -25.61 27.11 -20.12
N ASN A 158 -24.79 28.15 -20.31
CA ASN A 158 -23.34 28.14 -20.61
C ASN A 158 -22.44 27.64 -19.45
N THR A 159 -22.89 26.64 -18.70
CA THR A 159 -22.21 26.01 -17.58
C THR A 159 -21.39 24.83 -18.07
N SER A 160 -20.12 24.73 -17.66
CA SER A 160 -19.16 23.67 -18.00
C SER A 160 -19.49 22.29 -17.42
N THR A 161 -20.77 21.98 -17.19
CA THR A 161 -21.27 20.75 -16.55
C THR A 161 -22.05 19.93 -17.55
N ILE A 162 -21.77 18.63 -17.64
CA ILE A 162 -22.49 17.66 -18.49
C ILE A 162 -23.96 17.61 -18.08
N LEU A 163 -24.89 17.73 -19.05
CA LEU A 163 -26.33 17.65 -18.82
C LEU A 163 -26.93 16.45 -19.57
N LEU A 164 -27.08 15.32 -18.88
CA LEU A 164 -27.63 14.13 -19.53
C LEU A 164 -29.16 14.10 -19.44
N PRO A 165 -29.89 13.92 -20.55
CA PRO A 165 -31.34 13.78 -20.53
C PRO A 165 -31.76 12.43 -19.95
N ILE A 166 -32.47 12.38 -18.83
CA ILE A 166 -32.82 11.10 -18.17
C ILE A 166 -34.31 10.79 -18.17
N PHE A 167 -35.17 11.79 -18.35
CA PHE A 167 -36.63 11.61 -18.29
C PHE A 167 -37.39 12.76 -18.95
N THR A 168 -38.60 12.50 -19.46
CA THR A 168 -39.53 13.50 -19.98
C THR A 168 -40.87 13.31 -19.29
N ASP A 169 -41.33 14.34 -18.60
CA ASP A 169 -42.60 14.27 -17.87
C ASP A 169 -43.83 14.50 -18.75
N ASN A 170 -45.01 14.26 -18.18
CA ASN A 170 -46.28 14.49 -18.86
C ASN A 170 -46.57 15.96 -19.21
N ASN A 171 -45.86 16.92 -18.61
CA ASN A 171 -45.95 18.34 -18.93
C ASN A 171 -45.00 18.76 -20.07
N ASN A 172 -44.37 17.78 -20.74
CA ASN A 172 -43.42 17.98 -21.83
C ASN A 172 -42.16 18.76 -21.37
N ARG A 173 -41.72 18.52 -20.14
CA ARG A 173 -40.44 19.00 -19.61
C ARG A 173 -39.42 17.87 -19.63
N LEU A 174 -38.25 18.16 -20.16
CA LEU A 174 -37.08 17.29 -20.17
C LEU A 174 -36.29 17.49 -18.86
N TRP A 175 -35.99 16.39 -18.18
CA TRP A 175 -35.24 16.35 -16.95
C TRP A 175 -33.78 16.02 -17.30
N LEU A 176 -32.90 16.99 -17.06
CA LEU A 176 -31.48 16.89 -17.34
C LEU A 176 -30.70 16.67 -16.02
N ARG A 177 -29.96 15.57 -15.95
CA ARG A 177 -29.06 15.21 -14.83
C ARG A 177 -27.88 16.17 -14.75
N GLN A 178 -27.58 16.65 -13.54
CA GLN A 178 -26.37 17.40 -13.19
C GLN A 178 -25.60 16.67 -12.08
N GLU A 179 -24.32 17.01 -11.87
CA GLU A 179 -23.49 16.46 -10.78
C GLU A 179 -24.13 16.61 -9.39
N SER A 180 -24.94 17.64 -9.17
CA SER A 180 -25.58 17.90 -7.87
C SER A 180 -27.01 18.43 -8.01
N GLY A 181 -27.79 17.86 -8.94
CA GLY A 181 -29.20 18.19 -9.09
C GLY A 181 -29.84 17.74 -10.40
N ILE A 182 -31.02 18.28 -10.67
CA ILE A 182 -31.75 18.15 -11.94
C ILE A 182 -32.12 19.53 -12.46
N LEU A 183 -31.92 19.73 -13.76
CA LEU A 183 -32.39 20.89 -14.48
C LEU A 183 -33.63 20.53 -15.32
N LEU A 184 -34.69 21.33 -15.22
CA LEU A 184 -35.94 21.13 -15.96
C LEU A 184 -35.99 22.06 -17.16
N TYR A 185 -35.95 21.47 -18.36
CA TYR A 185 -36.01 22.18 -19.63
C TYR A 185 -37.38 21.97 -20.30
N SER A 186 -38.10 23.05 -20.60
CA SER A 186 -39.40 22.94 -21.27
C SER A 186 -39.25 22.84 -22.77
N LEU A 187 -39.82 21.78 -23.35
CA LEU A 187 -39.80 21.55 -24.80
C LEU A 187 -40.76 22.46 -25.57
N SER A 188 -41.75 23.06 -24.89
CA SER A 188 -42.72 23.95 -25.52
C SER A 188 -42.21 25.39 -25.62
N SER A 189 -41.46 25.85 -24.62
CA SER A 189 -40.90 27.20 -24.55
C SER A 189 -39.43 27.30 -24.93
N ASN A 190 -38.74 26.16 -25.08
CA ASN A 190 -37.29 26.07 -25.27
C ASN A 190 -36.49 26.87 -24.22
N THR A 191 -36.91 26.78 -22.95
CA THR A 191 -36.28 27.49 -21.84
C THR A 191 -36.17 26.62 -20.60
N VAL A 192 -35.18 26.91 -19.75
CA VAL A 192 -35.06 26.32 -18.41
C VAL A 192 -36.20 26.85 -17.54
N VAL A 193 -37.02 25.94 -17.02
CA VAL A 193 -38.20 26.27 -16.20
C VAL A 193 -37.84 26.33 -14.73
N ASP A 194 -37.02 25.39 -14.26
CA ASP A 194 -36.71 25.25 -12.85
C ASP A 194 -35.46 24.38 -12.63
N ARG A 195 -34.91 24.44 -11.41
CA ARG A 195 -33.79 23.61 -10.96
C ARG A 195 -34.13 22.92 -9.63
N ILE A 196 -33.83 21.64 -9.53
CA ILE A 196 -33.96 20.85 -8.31
C ILE A 196 -32.54 20.58 -7.82
N GLY A 197 -32.11 21.33 -6.80
CA GLY A 197 -30.80 21.17 -6.16
C GLY A 197 -30.94 21.12 -4.64
N LYS A 198 -29.87 21.51 -3.95
CA LYS A 198 -29.78 21.44 -2.48
C LYS A 198 -30.93 22.15 -1.76
N GLU A 199 -31.38 23.29 -2.28
CA GLU A 199 -32.51 24.07 -1.72
C GLU A 199 -33.84 23.33 -1.71
N LYS A 200 -34.01 22.33 -2.60
CA LYS A 200 -35.21 21.50 -2.69
C LYS A 200 -35.02 20.10 -2.10
N GLY A 201 -33.91 19.88 -1.39
CA GLY A 201 -33.61 18.64 -0.67
C GLY A 201 -32.87 17.59 -1.50
N LEU A 202 -32.28 17.96 -2.64
CA LEU A 202 -31.51 17.06 -3.51
C LEU A 202 -30.02 17.40 -3.45
N SER A 203 -29.18 16.46 -3.02
CA SER A 203 -27.73 16.65 -2.83
C SER A 203 -26.85 15.66 -3.59
N SER A 204 -27.46 14.79 -4.38
CA SER A 204 -26.82 13.63 -5.00
C SER A 204 -27.26 13.52 -6.46
N PRO A 205 -26.39 13.07 -7.40
CA PRO A 205 -26.77 12.80 -8.78
C PRO A 205 -27.98 11.85 -8.86
N VAL A 206 -28.86 12.10 -9.83
CA VAL A 206 -30.07 11.30 -10.03
C VAL A 206 -29.87 10.39 -11.24
N TYR A 207 -30.02 9.08 -11.04
CA TYR A 207 -29.88 8.08 -12.09
C TYR A 207 -31.20 7.68 -12.73
N GLY A 208 -32.31 7.78 -11.99
CA GLY A 208 -33.62 7.42 -12.51
C GLY A 208 -34.71 8.33 -11.98
N VAL A 209 -35.70 8.61 -12.83
CA VAL A 209 -36.92 9.34 -12.48
C VAL A 209 -38.11 8.47 -12.87
N TYR A 210 -39.01 8.23 -11.92
CA TYR A 210 -40.25 7.51 -12.14
C TYR A 210 -41.45 8.37 -11.76
N GLU A 211 -42.39 8.57 -12.67
CA GLU A 211 -43.58 9.40 -12.47
C GLU A 211 -44.80 8.53 -12.12
N THR A 212 -45.37 8.72 -10.93
CA THR A 212 -46.71 8.19 -10.57
C THR A 212 -47.75 9.31 -10.62
N PRO A 213 -49.07 9.03 -10.55
CA PRO A 213 -50.08 10.10 -10.51
C PRO A 213 -49.84 11.13 -9.39
N ASP A 214 -49.33 10.67 -8.24
CA ASP A 214 -49.23 11.46 -7.01
C ASP A 214 -47.89 12.20 -6.84
N ALA A 215 -46.78 11.68 -7.37
CA ALA A 215 -45.44 12.21 -7.11
C ALA A 215 -44.44 11.90 -8.24
N TYR A 216 -43.28 12.57 -8.20
CA TYR A 216 -42.08 12.13 -8.90
C TYR A 216 -41.20 11.35 -7.92
N TRP A 217 -40.66 10.21 -8.33
CA TRP A 217 -39.74 9.41 -7.55
C TRP A 217 -38.35 9.47 -8.17
N LEU A 218 -37.36 9.88 -7.39
CA LEU A 218 -35.98 10.04 -7.85
C LEU A 218 -35.11 8.98 -7.19
N THR A 219 -34.38 8.22 -7.99
CA THR A 219 -33.32 7.34 -7.48
C THR A 219 -32.00 8.06 -7.59
N THR A 220 -31.32 8.22 -6.46
CA THR A 220 -30.08 9.00 -6.36
C THR A 220 -28.87 8.11 -6.07
N ARG A 221 -27.67 8.62 -6.35
CA ARG A 221 -26.42 7.86 -6.13
C ARG A 221 -26.22 7.41 -4.68
N SER A 222 -26.51 8.30 -3.72
CA SER A 222 -26.22 8.10 -2.29
C SER A 222 -27.46 8.09 -1.41
N ASP A 223 -28.50 8.83 -1.79
CA ASP A 223 -29.63 9.14 -0.91
C ASP A 223 -30.81 8.17 -1.09
N GLY A 224 -30.61 7.08 -1.83
CA GLY A 224 -31.63 6.09 -2.14
C GLY A 224 -32.76 6.65 -3.01
N VAL A 225 -33.97 6.14 -2.78
CA VAL A 225 -35.21 6.59 -3.44
C VAL A 225 -35.84 7.76 -2.67
N LEU A 226 -36.10 8.85 -3.39
CA LEU A 226 -36.71 10.09 -2.88
C LEU A 226 -38.08 10.33 -3.51
N LYS A 227 -39.05 10.73 -2.69
CA LYS A 227 -40.36 11.21 -3.16
C LYS A 227 -40.35 12.72 -3.30
N VAL A 228 -40.68 13.22 -4.49
CA VAL A 228 -40.75 14.65 -4.84
C VAL A 228 -42.17 15.04 -5.19
N ASP A 229 -42.65 16.11 -4.56
CA ASP A 229 -43.99 16.65 -4.81
C ASP A 229 -44.10 17.31 -6.20
N LYS A 230 -45.15 17.01 -6.97
CA LYS A 230 -45.31 17.50 -8.34
C LYS A 230 -45.49 19.03 -8.44
N LYS A 231 -46.04 19.68 -7.40
CA LYS A 231 -46.35 21.12 -7.42
C LYS A 231 -45.17 21.97 -6.98
N THR A 232 -44.50 21.56 -5.90
CA THR A 232 -43.42 22.31 -5.26
C THR A 232 -42.03 21.86 -5.71
N LEU A 233 -41.93 20.67 -6.31
CA LEU A 233 -40.67 20.03 -6.70
C LEU A 233 -39.67 19.86 -5.55
N LYS A 234 -40.18 19.82 -4.31
CA LYS A 234 -39.39 19.55 -3.10
C LYS A 234 -39.45 18.08 -2.73
N VAL A 235 -38.35 17.57 -2.19
CA VAL A 235 -38.29 16.24 -1.59
C VAL A 235 -39.16 16.22 -0.33
N VAL A 236 -40.16 15.33 -0.31
CA VAL A 236 -41.14 15.17 0.79
C VAL A 236 -40.78 13.97 1.66
N GLN A 237 -40.25 12.91 1.07
CA GLN A 237 -39.94 11.66 1.77
C GLN A 237 -38.65 11.06 1.21
N ARG A 238 -37.89 10.39 2.06
CA ARG A 238 -36.60 9.77 1.75
C ARG A 238 -36.58 8.35 2.29
N GLN A 239 -36.09 7.42 1.47
CA GLN A 239 -35.82 6.05 1.90
C GLN A 239 -34.77 6.04 3.02
N ILE A 240 -35.00 5.24 4.06
CA ILE A 240 -34.00 4.97 5.09
C ILE A 240 -33.13 3.83 4.57
N ARG A 241 -31.82 4.05 4.49
CA ARG A 241 -30.82 3.09 4.02
C ARG A 241 -29.73 2.98 5.08
N ASP A 242 -29.23 1.78 5.32
CA ASP A 242 -28.02 1.59 6.13
C ASP A 242 -26.81 2.10 5.36
N ASP A 243 -26.04 3.00 5.97
CA ASP A 243 -24.91 3.75 5.40
C ASP A 243 -23.75 2.88 4.82
N GLY A 244 -23.86 1.55 4.93
CA GLY A 244 -22.88 0.57 4.46
C GLY A 244 -23.17 -0.07 3.08
N ASN A 245 -24.35 0.15 2.48
CA ASN A 245 -24.65 -0.33 1.14
C ASN A 245 -24.24 0.75 0.12
N GLY A 246 -23.37 0.42 -0.85
CA GLY A 246 -22.59 1.35 -1.70
C GLY A 246 -23.37 2.33 -2.61
N PHE A 247 -22.78 2.79 -3.72
CA PHE A 247 -23.50 3.70 -4.63
C PHE A 247 -24.53 2.96 -5.48
N ILE A 248 -25.69 3.58 -5.71
CA ILE A 248 -26.66 3.08 -6.69
C ILE A 248 -26.12 3.38 -8.08
N PHE A 249 -26.07 2.39 -8.96
CA PHE A 249 -25.53 2.51 -10.32
C PHE A 249 -26.63 2.63 -11.37
N SER A 250 -27.67 1.81 -11.28
CA SER A 250 -28.80 1.84 -12.21
C SER A 250 -30.12 1.66 -11.48
N SER A 251 -31.20 2.14 -12.09
CA SER A 251 -32.54 2.01 -11.51
C SER A 251 -33.63 2.06 -12.56
N ILE A 252 -34.73 1.35 -12.29
CA ILE A 252 -35.92 1.36 -13.12
C ILE A 252 -37.18 1.35 -12.26
N GLY A 253 -38.15 2.15 -12.65
CA GLY A 253 -39.46 2.19 -12.00
C GLY A 253 -40.44 1.21 -12.63
N THR A 254 -41.20 0.51 -11.79
CA THR A 254 -42.34 -0.34 -12.16
C THR A 254 -43.59 0.14 -11.42
N HIS A 255 -44.77 -0.39 -11.76
CA HIS A 255 -46.07 0.14 -11.32
C HIS A 255 -46.10 0.59 -9.85
N ASP A 256 -45.75 -0.32 -8.92
CA ASP A 256 -45.80 -0.09 -7.47
C ASP A 256 -44.42 -0.14 -6.78
N SER A 257 -43.33 -0.38 -7.53
CA SER A 257 -41.99 -0.55 -6.94
C SER A 257 -40.87 0.03 -7.80
N ILE A 258 -39.80 0.48 -7.16
CA ILE A 258 -38.55 0.86 -7.84
C ILE A 258 -37.52 -0.22 -7.62
N TRP A 259 -36.86 -0.62 -8.69
CA TRP A 259 -35.74 -1.54 -8.67
C TRP A 259 -34.46 -0.76 -8.89
N TYR A 260 -33.44 -1.00 -8.07
CA TYR A 260 -32.13 -0.40 -8.25
C TYR A 260 -31.01 -1.40 -7.97
N ALA A 261 -29.85 -1.18 -8.59
CA ALA A 261 -28.65 -1.97 -8.37
C ALA A 261 -27.60 -1.16 -7.60
N ASP A 262 -26.96 -1.77 -6.61
CA ASP A 262 -25.80 -1.24 -5.90
C ASP A 262 -24.69 -2.31 -5.76
N SER A 263 -23.67 -2.04 -4.94
CA SER A 263 -22.55 -2.98 -4.73
C SER A 263 -22.94 -4.27 -4.00
N ALA A 264 -24.08 -4.32 -3.32
CA ALA A 264 -24.55 -5.48 -2.57
C ALA A 264 -25.54 -6.34 -3.37
N GLY A 265 -26.15 -5.79 -4.41
CA GLY A 265 -26.98 -6.51 -5.37
C GLY A 265 -28.11 -5.67 -5.95
N VAL A 266 -29.23 -6.33 -6.27
CA VAL A 266 -30.44 -5.68 -6.81
C VAL A 266 -31.52 -5.61 -5.73
N HIS A 267 -32.05 -4.41 -5.54
CA HIS A 267 -33.00 -4.08 -4.47
C HIS A 267 -34.35 -3.70 -5.06
N GLN A 268 -35.43 -4.22 -4.48
CA GLN A 268 -36.80 -3.84 -4.81
C GLN A 268 -37.42 -3.02 -3.68
N ILE A 269 -37.79 -1.78 -3.96
CA ILE A 269 -38.36 -0.84 -3.00
C ILE A 269 -39.83 -0.62 -3.29
N ASP A 270 -40.67 -0.80 -2.27
CA ASP A 270 -42.08 -0.48 -2.33
C ASP A 270 -42.32 1.04 -2.32
N LEU A 271 -43.12 1.56 -3.25
CA LEU A 271 -43.40 2.99 -3.32
C LEU A 271 -44.37 3.47 -2.23
N SER A 272 -45.19 2.59 -1.65
CA SER A 272 -46.16 2.99 -0.64
C SER A 272 -45.52 3.19 0.74
N THR A 273 -44.56 2.33 1.08
CA THR A 273 -43.88 2.30 2.39
C THR A 273 -42.44 2.80 2.36
N LEU A 274 -41.80 2.87 1.18
CA LEU A 274 -40.35 3.09 1.01
C LEU A 274 -39.47 2.03 1.71
N SER A 275 -40.02 0.88 2.07
CA SER A 275 -39.25 -0.25 2.59
C SER A 275 -38.80 -1.18 1.46
N GLU A 276 -37.68 -1.87 1.71
CA GLU A 276 -37.20 -2.95 0.85
C GLU A 276 -38.14 -4.16 0.93
N ILE A 277 -38.66 -4.60 -0.22
CA ILE A 277 -39.51 -5.80 -0.36
C ILE A 277 -38.62 -7.03 -0.49
N SER A 278 -37.63 -6.95 -1.36
CA SER A 278 -36.74 -8.06 -1.70
C SER A 278 -35.35 -7.53 -2.07
N LYS A 279 -34.35 -8.37 -1.83
CA LYS A 279 -32.95 -8.12 -2.20
C LYS A 279 -32.40 -9.38 -2.86
N VAL A 280 -31.91 -9.22 -4.08
CA VAL A 280 -31.17 -10.23 -4.82
C VAL A 280 -29.69 -10.00 -4.59
N SER A 281 -28.98 -10.94 -3.99
CA SER A 281 -27.55 -10.79 -3.69
C SER A 281 -26.69 -10.94 -4.95
N ASN A 282 -25.46 -10.41 -4.92
CA ASN A 282 -24.50 -10.62 -6.02
C ASN A 282 -24.25 -12.09 -6.37
N ALA A 283 -24.33 -12.99 -5.40
CA ALA A 283 -24.20 -14.42 -5.63
C ALA A 283 -25.33 -14.98 -6.49
N GLN A 284 -26.57 -14.56 -6.25
CA GLN A 284 -27.72 -14.91 -7.07
C GLN A 284 -27.66 -14.28 -8.47
N LEU A 285 -26.83 -13.26 -8.66
CA LEU A 285 -26.55 -12.58 -9.93
C LEU A 285 -25.27 -13.10 -10.61
N GLU A 286 -24.72 -14.25 -10.17
CA GLU A 286 -23.48 -14.85 -10.68
C GLU A 286 -22.26 -13.89 -10.64
N PHE A 287 -22.26 -12.97 -9.67
CA PHE A 287 -21.27 -11.91 -9.49
C PHE A 287 -21.07 -11.06 -10.75
N ASN A 288 -22.15 -10.85 -11.53
CA ASN A 288 -22.15 -9.93 -12.65
C ASN A 288 -22.13 -8.48 -12.12
N SER A 289 -21.11 -7.70 -12.49
CA SER A 289 -20.98 -6.31 -12.05
C SER A 289 -21.87 -5.42 -12.92
N LEU A 290 -22.97 -4.94 -12.34
CA LEU A 290 -24.05 -4.26 -13.07
C LEU A 290 -23.66 -2.83 -13.49
N GLY A 291 -24.05 -2.41 -14.69
CA GLY A 291 -23.70 -1.11 -15.28
C GLY A 291 -24.66 0.04 -14.95
N GLU A 292 -24.25 1.27 -15.26
CA GLU A 292 -24.97 2.53 -14.98
C GLU A 292 -26.22 2.75 -15.86
N SER A 293 -26.29 2.09 -17.03
CA SER A 293 -27.35 2.34 -18.03
C SER A 293 -28.01 1.08 -18.59
N ALA A 294 -27.47 -0.10 -18.31
CA ALA A 294 -28.00 -1.37 -18.79
C ALA A 294 -29.14 -1.88 -17.89
N VAL A 295 -30.28 -1.19 -17.85
CA VAL A 295 -31.47 -1.64 -17.12
C VAL A 295 -32.72 -1.50 -17.98
N LEU A 296 -33.55 -2.54 -17.99
CA LEU A 296 -34.78 -2.57 -18.78
C LEU A 296 -35.90 -3.27 -18.02
N ALA A 297 -37.05 -2.61 -17.91
CA ALA A 297 -38.30 -3.22 -17.47
C ALA A 297 -39.14 -3.53 -18.72
N THR A 298 -39.40 -4.81 -18.95
CA THR A 298 -40.14 -5.26 -20.14
C THR A 298 -41.65 -5.10 -19.97
N SER A 299 -42.37 -5.01 -21.08
CA SER A 299 -43.84 -5.04 -21.13
C SER A 299 -44.47 -6.24 -20.41
N ASN A 300 -43.77 -7.37 -20.34
CA ASN A 300 -44.20 -8.60 -19.65
C ASN A 300 -43.94 -8.56 -18.13
N GLY A 301 -43.26 -7.54 -17.62
CA GLY A 301 -42.98 -7.34 -16.20
C GLY A 301 -41.69 -7.99 -15.69
N ASP A 302 -40.85 -8.53 -16.58
CA ASP A 302 -39.51 -8.99 -16.24
C ASP A 302 -38.53 -7.83 -16.26
N ILE A 303 -37.53 -7.89 -15.38
CA ILE A 303 -36.53 -6.85 -15.21
C ILE A 303 -35.16 -7.39 -15.57
N TYR A 304 -34.44 -6.64 -16.40
CA TYR A 304 -33.13 -6.99 -16.90
C TYR A 304 -32.09 -6.01 -16.37
N PHE A 305 -30.99 -6.54 -15.85
CA PHE A 305 -29.81 -5.78 -15.46
C PHE A 305 -28.58 -6.32 -16.20
N GLY A 306 -27.99 -5.50 -17.06
CA GLY A 306 -26.74 -5.78 -17.76
C GLY A 306 -25.52 -5.43 -16.93
N GLY A 307 -24.41 -6.09 -17.24
CA GLY A 307 -23.13 -5.95 -16.55
C GLY A 307 -21.96 -6.46 -17.39
N ASN A 308 -20.81 -6.60 -16.74
CA ASN A 308 -19.55 -6.95 -17.39
C ASN A 308 -19.49 -8.40 -17.92
N LYS A 309 -20.27 -9.34 -17.36
CA LYS A 309 -20.29 -10.74 -17.82
C LYS A 309 -21.48 -11.08 -18.72
N GLY A 310 -22.46 -10.18 -18.83
CA GLY A 310 -23.73 -10.43 -19.49
C GLY A 310 -24.89 -9.73 -18.77
N PHE A 311 -26.08 -10.31 -18.75
CA PHE A 311 -27.25 -9.73 -18.10
C PHE A 311 -28.04 -10.72 -17.25
N ASN A 312 -28.68 -10.20 -16.20
CA ASN A 312 -29.55 -10.95 -15.31
C ASN A 312 -31.00 -10.62 -15.60
N ARG A 313 -31.83 -11.65 -15.79
CA ARG A 313 -33.30 -11.55 -15.87
C ARG A 313 -33.90 -11.92 -14.52
N ILE A 314 -34.75 -11.05 -13.99
CA ILE A 314 -35.53 -11.27 -12.77
C ILE A 314 -37.01 -11.37 -13.17
N SER A 315 -37.61 -12.53 -12.93
CA SER A 315 -38.99 -12.85 -13.30
C SER A 315 -39.99 -12.38 -12.25
N LYS A 316 -41.18 -11.98 -12.70
CA LYS A 316 -42.30 -11.53 -11.86
C LYS A 316 -42.80 -12.57 -10.84
N ALA A 317 -42.45 -13.85 -11.00
CA ALA A 317 -42.85 -14.94 -10.10
C ALA A 317 -42.37 -14.78 -8.63
N HIS A 318 -41.38 -13.90 -8.40
CA HIS A 318 -40.86 -13.55 -7.07
C HIS A 318 -41.90 -12.88 -6.13
N GLN A 319 -43.13 -12.62 -6.60
CA GLN A 319 -44.17 -11.91 -5.85
C GLN A 319 -45.06 -12.80 -4.94
N ILE A 320 -44.96 -14.14 -4.97
CA ILE A 320 -45.93 -15.01 -4.28
C ILE A 320 -45.29 -16.23 -3.60
N SER A 321 -44.49 -16.03 -2.56
CA SER A 321 -44.30 -17.07 -1.53
C SER A 321 -44.01 -16.47 -0.15
N SER A 322 -45.10 -16.33 0.60
CA SER A 322 -45.23 -16.47 2.05
C SER A 322 -44.01 -16.20 2.94
N ILE A 323 -44.14 -15.11 3.68
CA ILE A 323 -43.34 -14.51 4.77
C ILE A 323 -43.04 -15.42 5.99
N GLU A 324 -43.29 -16.74 5.97
CA GLU A 324 -43.29 -17.55 7.22
C GLU A 324 -42.16 -18.58 7.45
N GLU A 325 -41.22 -18.84 6.52
CA GLU A 325 -40.11 -19.82 6.76
C GLU A 325 -38.68 -19.29 6.55
N ASN A 326 -38.42 -17.99 6.74
CA ASN A 326 -37.06 -17.42 6.63
C ASN A 326 -36.22 -17.55 7.92
N GLN A 327 -36.15 -18.73 8.55
CA GLN A 327 -35.24 -18.98 9.68
C GLN A 327 -34.17 -20.02 9.35
N THR A 328 -32.90 -19.67 9.58
CA THR A 328 -31.75 -20.56 9.39
C THR A 328 -31.78 -21.72 10.38
N SER A 329 -31.43 -22.92 9.94
CA SER A 329 -31.31 -24.11 10.81
C SER A 329 -30.22 -23.93 11.88
N MET A 330 -30.33 -24.65 12.99
CA MET A 330 -29.33 -24.56 14.07
C MET A 330 -28.00 -25.21 13.62
N PRO A 331 -26.84 -24.56 13.83
CA PRO A 331 -25.55 -25.15 13.51
C PRO A 331 -25.20 -26.31 14.46
N GLU A 332 -24.41 -27.28 13.97
CA GLU A 332 -23.87 -28.39 14.77
C GLU A 332 -22.41 -28.13 15.17
N LEU A 333 -21.99 -28.73 16.29
CA LEU A 333 -20.59 -28.74 16.73
C LEU A 333 -19.97 -30.06 16.29
N PHE A 334 -18.79 -30.04 15.68
CA PHE A 334 -18.20 -31.27 15.13
C PHE A 334 -17.02 -31.77 15.96
N GLU A 335 -16.17 -30.87 16.45
CA GLU A 335 -14.84 -31.23 16.92
C GLU A 335 -14.35 -30.31 18.03
N PHE A 336 -13.67 -30.88 19.03
CA PHE A 336 -12.98 -30.18 20.10
C PHE A 336 -11.50 -30.58 20.11
N ARG A 337 -10.58 -29.61 20.02
CA ARG A 337 -9.13 -29.84 20.06
C ARG A 337 -8.49 -29.04 21.19
N VAL A 338 -7.57 -29.66 21.94
CA VAL A 338 -6.75 -29.01 22.98
C VAL A 338 -5.30 -28.86 22.48
N PHE A 339 -4.66 -27.71 22.73
CA PHE A 339 -3.32 -27.38 22.24
C PHE A 339 -2.28 -27.32 23.38
N GLY A 340 -1.22 -28.15 23.31
CA GLY A 340 -0.08 -28.13 24.24
C GLY A 340 0.42 -29.52 24.64
N GLU A 341 1.74 -29.70 24.72
CA GLU A 341 2.48 -30.98 24.82
C GLU A 341 2.13 -31.94 25.97
N SER A 342 2.45 -33.20 25.68
CA SER A 342 2.23 -34.46 26.40
C SER A 342 2.38 -34.45 27.92
N ASN A 343 1.40 -35.02 28.61
CA ASN A 343 1.60 -35.59 29.94
C ASN A 343 2.38 -36.92 29.82
N GLN A 344 3.69 -36.88 30.08
CA GLN A 344 4.38 -38.03 30.66
C GLN A 344 3.86 -38.23 32.09
N ALA A 345 3.04 -39.27 32.32
CA ALA A 345 2.93 -39.88 33.64
C ALA A 345 2.39 -41.33 33.57
N ASN A 346 3.19 -42.22 34.14
CA ASN A 346 2.92 -43.60 34.59
C ASN A 346 3.24 -44.77 33.66
N THR A 347 4.53 -45.11 33.67
CA THR A 347 5.02 -46.49 33.60
C THR A 347 4.34 -47.37 34.65
N GLY A 348 3.64 -48.41 34.19
CA GLY A 348 3.10 -49.50 35.00
C GLY A 348 2.70 -50.70 34.14
N LEU A 349 3.70 -51.55 33.81
CA LEU A 349 3.61 -52.98 33.47
C LEU A 349 2.36 -53.51 32.74
N LEU A 350 2.48 -53.73 31.42
CA LEU A 350 2.25 -55.01 30.68
C LEU A 350 2.11 -54.71 29.18
N GLY A 351 2.78 -55.52 28.35
CA GLY A 351 3.05 -55.23 26.95
C GLY A 351 1.85 -55.32 26.01
N THR A 352 1.92 -54.57 24.91
CA THR A 352 1.72 -55.00 23.51
C THR A 352 1.86 -53.76 22.62
N ASP A 353 2.45 -53.96 21.45
CA ASP A 353 2.73 -52.92 20.45
C ASP A 353 1.49 -52.09 20.09
N LYS A 354 1.59 -50.77 20.26
CA LYS A 354 0.78 -49.80 19.52
C LYS A 354 1.65 -48.62 19.08
N VAL A 355 1.61 -48.39 17.78
CA VAL A 355 2.14 -47.23 17.05
C VAL A 355 1.61 -45.96 17.71
N VAL A 356 2.50 -45.10 18.17
CA VAL A 356 2.19 -43.74 18.63
C VAL A 356 2.11 -42.85 17.40
N GLY A 357 0.89 -42.60 16.92
CA GLY A 357 0.60 -41.49 16.01
C GLY A 357 0.40 -40.20 16.82
N GLU A 358 0.81 -39.08 16.26
CA GLU A 358 0.54 -37.72 16.75
C GLU A 358 -0.97 -37.42 16.72
N ASP A 359 -1.72 -37.92 17.71
CA ASP A 359 -3.09 -37.49 17.98
C ASP A 359 -3.08 -36.53 19.18
N SER A 360 -3.01 -35.23 18.89
CA SER A 360 -3.62 -34.22 19.76
C SER A 360 -5.06 -34.67 20.05
N LEU A 361 -5.50 -34.67 21.31
CA LEU A 361 -6.80 -35.22 21.75
C LEU A 361 -7.99 -34.66 20.94
N LEU A 362 -8.36 -35.36 19.87
CA LEU A 362 -9.49 -35.07 18.99
C LEU A 362 -10.74 -35.71 19.60
N ALA A 363 -11.66 -34.90 20.11
CA ALA A 363 -12.95 -35.38 20.60
C ALA A 363 -14.08 -34.93 19.67
N ASN A 364 -14.89 -35.88 19.20
CA ASN A 364 -16.15 -35.57 18.52
C ASN A 364 -17.18 -35.12 19.56
N ILE A 365 -17.69 -33.90 19.41
CA ILE A 365 -18.60 -33.26 20.39
C ILE A 365 -20.02 -33.05 19.85
N THR A 366 -20.38 -33.69 18.74
CA THR A 366 -21.70 -33.54 18.10
C THR A 366 -22.86 -33.70 19.09
N TYR A 367 -22.75 -34.66 20.01
CA TYR A 367 -23.75 -34.97 21.02
C TYR A 367 -23.36 -34.58 22.47
N GLU A 368 -22.20 -33.94 22.68
CA GLU A 368 -21.79 -33.49 24.01
C GLU A 368 -22.48 -32.17 24.38
N ASN A 369 -22.83 -32.02 25.65
CA ASN A 369 -23.40 -30.79 26.21
C ASN A 369 -22.51 -30.16 27.29
N GLU A 370 -21.50 -30.89 27.77
CA GLU A 370 -20.54 -30.44 28.77
C GLU A 370 -19.14 -30.99 28.53
N LYS A 371 -18.11 -30.19 28.83
CA LYS A 371 -16.69 -30.57 28.74
C LYS A 371 -15.93 -30.11 29.99
N LEU A 372 -15.15 -31.01 30.60
CA LEU A 372 -14.26 -30.72 31.71
C LEU A 372 -12.81 -30.64 31.21
N LEU A 373 -12.07 -29.61 31.61
CA LEU A 373 -10.69 -29.33 31.22
C LEU A 373 -9.81 -29.12 32.46
N GLU A 374 -8.58 -29.61 32.40
CA GLU A 374 -7.55 -29.26 33.39
C GLU A 374 -7.05 -27.82 33.19
N TYR A 375 -6.47 -27.21 34.22
CA TYR A 375 -5.98 -25.83 34.13
C TYR A 375 -4.99 -25.60 32.97
N PHE A 376 -4.16 -26.61 32.68
CA PHE A 376 -3.16 -26.57 31.61
C PHE A 376 -3.74 -26.78 30.21
N GLU A 377 -5.00 -27.21 30.10
CA GLU A 377 -5.76 -27.40 28.85
C GLU A 377 -6.57 -26.14 28.46
N SER A 378 -6.17 -24.98 28.98
CA SER A 378 -6.83 -23.67 28.76
C SER A 378 -6.66 -23.10 27.34
N ARG A 379 -6.06 -23.87 26.42
CA ARG A 379 -5.93 -23.55 24.99
C ARG A 379 -6.66 -24.61 24.18
N PHE A 380 -7.79 -24.25 23.57
CA PHE A 380 -8.61 -25.19 22.81
C PHE A 380 -9.36 -24.54 21.64
N SER A 381 -9.82 -25.35 20.69
CA SER A 381 -10.68 -24.92 19.60
C SER A 381 -11.92 -25.79 19.44
N ILE A 382 -13.01 -25.18 18.98
CA ILE A 382 -14.32 -25.80 18.74
C ILE A 382 -14.70 -25.59 17.27
N SER A 383 -14.90 -26.67 16.52
CA SER A 383 -15.37 -26.62 15.12
C SER A 383 -16.89 -26.72 15.05
N PHE A 384 -17.52 -25.95 14.17
CA PHE A 384 -18.98 -25.90 14.01
C PHE A 384 -19.42 -25.61 12.57
N GLY A 385 -20.66 -25.92 12.21
CA GLY A 385 -21.18 -25.61 10.88
C GLY A 385 -22.62 -26.04 10.64
N LEU A 386 -23.21 -25.51 9.57
CA LEU A 386 -24.56 -25.82 9.13
C LEU A 386 -24.60 -27.08 8.25
N ILE A 387 -25.55 -27.98 8.48
CA ILE A 387 -25.78 -29.17 7.64
C ILE A 387 -26.69 -28.77 6.47
N ASN A 388 -26.30 -29.13 5.24
CA ASN A 388 -27.06 -28.88 4.00
C ASN A 388 -27.40 -27.41 3.70
N ALA A 389 -26.46 -26.48 3.98
CA ALA A 389 -26.62 -25.10 3.52
C ALA A 389 -26.67 -25.03 1.98
N VAL A 390 -27.61 -24.24 1.44
CA VAL A 390 -27.74 -24.06 -0.03
C VAL A 390 -26.49 -23.39 -0.60
N TYR A 391 -25.95 -22.40 0.13
CA TYR A 391 -24.74 -21.67 -0.20
C TYR A 391 -23.72 -21.78 0.94
N PRO A 392 -23.00 -22.91 1.08
CA PRO A 392 -22.18 -23.21 2.25
C PRO A 392 -20.99 -22.27 2.47
N LYS A 393 -20.59 -21.49 1.45
CA LYS A 393 -19.53 -20.48 1.52
C LYS A 393 -20.04 -19.10 1.97
N GLU A 394 -21.35 -18.88 2.01
CA GLU A 394 -21.97 -17.59 2.36
C GLU A 394 -22.72 -17.62 3.69
N VAL A 395 -22.69 -18.75 4.40
CA VAL A 395 -23.24 -18.85 5.74
C VAL A 395 -22.32 -18.11 6.71
N SER A 396 -22.82 -17.02 7.28
CA SER A 396 -22.10 -16.31 8.34
C SER A 396 -22.38 -16.96 9.69
N TYR A 397 -21.35 -17.07 10.52
CA TYR A 397 -21.47 -17.60 11.87
C TYR A 397 -21.18 -16.51 12.89
N ARG A 398 -21.81 -16.60 14.05
CA ARG A 398 -21.40 -15.85 15.23
C ARG A 398 -21.31 -16.75 16.43
N TYR A 399 -20.28 -16.57 17.24
CA TYR A 399 -20.09 -17.35 18.46
C TYR A 399 -19.63 -16.47 19.63
N ARG A 400 -19.80 -16.97 20.85
CA ARG A 400 -19.28 -16.34 22.07
C ARG A 400 -19.06 -17.35 23.17
N LEU A 401 -18.25 -16.97 24.16
CA LEU A 401 -17.98 -17.77 25.35
C LEU A 401 -18.41 -17.00 26.60
N LYS A 402 -19.66 -17.19 27.02
CA LYS A 402 -20.19 -16.58 28.23
C LYS A 402 -19.38 -17.02 29.44
N GLY A 403 -18.98 -16.07 30.27
CA GLY A 403 -18.04 -16.25 31.37
C GLY A 403 -16.65 -15.67 31.09
N MET A 404 -16.28 -15.49 29.81
CA MET A 404 -15.09 -14.74 29.38
C MET A 404 -15.50 -13.38 28.80
N ASP A 405 -16.35 -13.39 27.79
CA ASP A 405 -16.90 -12.19 27.15
C ASP A 405 -18.34 -12.48 26.69
N ASN A 406 -19.23 -11.50 26.82
CA ASN A 406 -20.62 -11.59 26.40
C ASN A 406 -20.87 -11.08 24.97
N LEU A 407 -19.87 -10.43 24.36
CA LEU A 407 -19.92 -9.94 22.99
C LEU A 407 -19.88 -11.10 21.98
N TRP A 408 -20.61 -10.94 20.87
CA TRP A 408 -20.59 -11.90 19.76
C TRP A 408 -19.39 -11.63 18.86
N VAL A 409 -18.65 -12.70 18.54
CA VAL A 409 -17.60 -12.70 17.52
C VAL A 409 -18.21 -13.20 16.21
N TYR A 410 -18.13 -12.40 15.16
CA TYR A 410 -18.65 -12.71 13.83
C TYR A 410 -17.53 -13.34 12.98
N ASN A 411 -17.86 -14.40 12.25
CA ASN A 411 -16.91 -15.15 11.45
C ASN A 411 -17.56 -15.58 10.13
N GLU A 412 -17.08 -15.02 9.02
CA GLU A 412 -17.67 -15.22 7.70
C GLU A 412 -17.12 -16.46 6.98
N ASN A 413 -15.87 -16.88 7.27
CA ASN A 413 -15.20 -17.94 6.52
C ASN A 413 -14.58 -19.06 7.37
N VAL A 414 -14.34 -18.84 8.67
CA VAL A 414 -13.67 -19.82 9.53
C VAL A 414 -14.66 -20.53 10.45
N ARG A 415 -14.78 -21.84 10.25
CA ARG A 415 -15.73 -22.73 10.98
C ARG A 415 -15.20 -23.22 12.33
N THR A 416 -14.29 -22.47 12.93
CA THR A 416 -13.61 -22.86 14.18
C THR A 416 -13.48 -21.66 15.12
N ALA A 417 -13.95 -21.80 16.36
CA ALA A 417 -13.69 -20.85 17.43
C ALA A 417 -12.46 -21.30 18.21
N GLN A 418 -11.45 -20.44 18.32
CA GLN A 418 -10.23 -20.72 19.06
C GLN A 418 -10.16 -19.85 20.32
N PHE A 419 -9.76 -20.45 21.44
CA PHE A 419 -9.58 -19.76 22.70
C PHE A 419 -8.22 -20.08 23.30
N ASN A 420 -7.52 -19.03 23.71
CA ASN A 420 -6.17 -19.11 24.26
C ASN A 420 -6.15 -18.57 25.69
N ASN A 421 -5.59 -19.35 26.62
CA ASN A 421 -5.32 -18.97 28.01
C ASN A 421 -6.57 -18.52 28.78
N ILE A 422 -7.66 -19.29 28.69
CA ILE A 422 -8.86 -19.02 29.50
C ILE A 422 -8.58 -19.30 30.98
N SER A 423 -9.04 -18.41 31.85
CA SER A 423 -8.94 -18.59 33.31
C SER A 423 -9.75 -19.78 33.81
N PHE A 424 -9.48 -20.25 35.04
CA PHE A 424 -10.29 -21.30 35.64
C PHE A 424 -11.72 -20.81 35.93
N GLY A 425 -12.74 -21.64 35.72
CA GLY A 425 -14.13 -21.23 35.85
C GLY A 425 -15.12 -22.05 35.03
N ASN A 426 -16.37 -21.60 35.02
CA ASN A 426 -17.47 -22.21 34.26
C ASN A 426 -17.83 -21.29 33.09
N TYR A 427 -17.86 -21.84 31.89
CA TYR A 427 -18.10 -21.12 30.65
C TYR A 427 -19.23 -21.77 29.84
N ILE A 428 -19.93 -20.99 29.03
CA ILE A 428 -20.95 -21.49 28.09
C ILE A 428 -20.60 -20.97 26.70
N PHE A 429 -20.22 -21.87 25.80
CA PHE A 429 -20.01 -21.58 24.40
C PHE A 429 -21.35 -21.57 23.66
N GLU A 430 -21.62 -20.51 22.90
CA GLU A 430 -22.82 -20.38 22.07
C GLU A 430 -22.42 -20.10 20.63
N VAL A 431 -23.07 -20.73 19.65
CA VAL A 431 -22.89 -20.45 18.22
C VAL A 431 -24.23 -20.38 17.48
N GLN A 432 -24.32 -19.45 16.53
CA GLN A 432 -25.45 -19.25 15.63
C GLN A 432 -24.95 -19.10 14.19
N ALA A 433 -25.83 -19.39 13.23
CA ALA A 433 -25.58 -19.26 11.81
C ALA A 433 -26.68 -18.46 11.11
N ILE A 434 -26.36 -17.82 10.01
CA ILE A 434 -27.32 -17.13 9.14
C ILE A 434 -27.00 -17.48 7.67
N GLU A 435 -27.99 -18.00 6.97
CA GLU A 435 -27.94 -18.14 5.51
C GLU A 435 -28.34 -16.82 4.85
N PRO A 436 -27.80 -16.50 3.65
CA PRO A 436 -28.18 -15.30 2.90
C PRO A 436 -29.71 -15.20 2.72
N GLY A 437 -30.27 -14.05 3.09
CA GLY A 437 -31.72 -13.79 2.99
C GLY A 437 -32.59 -14.40 4.10
N LYS A 438 -32.01 -15.09 5.11
CA LYS A 438 -32.73 -15.64 6.27
C LYS A 438 -32.36 -14.92 7.57
N HIS A 439 -33.09 -15.20 8.65
CA HIS A 439 -32.76 -14.73 10.00
C HIS A 439 -31.78 -15.67 10.70
N TRP A 440 -31.06 -15.15 11.71
CA TRP A 440 -30.16 -15.91 12.58
C TRP A 440 -30.86 -17.12 13.21
N SER A 441 -30.15 -18.24 13.24
CA SER A 441 -30.58 -19.49 13.85
C SER A 441 -30.73 -19.38 15.37
N LYS A 442 -31.37 -20.38 15.99
CA LYS A 442 -31.24 -20.62 17.44
C LYS A 442 -29.79 -20.96 17.80
N SER A 443 -29.38 -20.68 19.04
CA SER A 443 -28.02 -20.97 19.54
C SER A 443 -27.82 -22.46 19.82
N ARG A 444 -26.70 -23.03 19.35
CA ARG A 444 -26.17 -24.30 19.87
C ARG A 444 -25.22 -23.99 21.03
N GLU A 445 -25.46 -24.63 22.17
CA GLU A 445 -24.70 -24.38 23.42
C GLU A 445 -23.81 -25.58 23.83
N LEU A 446 -22.64 -25.30 24.41
CA LEU A 446 -21.73 -26.27 25.06
C LEU A 446 -21.17 -25.69 26.37
N ARG A 447 -21.33 -26.39 27.49
CA ARG A 447 -20.80 -25.97 28.81
C ARG A 447 -19.34 -26.42 28.98
N ILE A 448 -18.46 -25.55 29.44
CA ILE A 448 -17.02 -25.83 29.60
C ILE A 448 -16.59 -25.50 31.03
N TYR A 449 -15.94 -26.44 31.68
CA TYR A 449 -15.49 -26.36 33.07
C TYR A 449 -13.96 -26.45 33.14
N ILE A 450 -13.27 -25.42 33.66
CA ILE A 450 -11.81 -25.38 33.79
C ILE A 450 -11.41 -25.42 35.27
N ASN A 451 -10.61 -26.41 35.65
CA ASN A 451 -10.13 -26.61 37.03
C ASN A 451 -9.19 -25.48 37.52
N ARG A 452 -9.11 -25.30 38.86
CA ARG A 452 -8.29 -24.25 39.50
C ARG A 452 -6.78 -24.57 39.41
N PRO A 453 -5.90 -23.56 39.25
CA PRO A 453 -4.46 -23.78 39.22
C PRO A 453 -3.89 -24.20 40.59
N PRO A 454 -2.81 -25.01 40.63
CA PRO A 454 -2.25 -25.54 41.87
C PRO A 454 -1.77 -24.50 42.88
N TRP A 455 -1.24 -23.35 42.45
CA TRP A 455 -0.69 -22.30 43.34
C TRP A 455 -1.76 -21.39 43.98
N LEU A 456 -3.02 -21.50 43.53
CA LEU A 456 -4.18 -20.81 44.10
C LEU A 456 -5.05 -21.76 44.94
N HIS A 457 -4.54 -22.97 45.17
CA HIS A 457 -5.14 -23.90 46.11
C HIS A 457 -5.13 -23.28 47.52
N SER A 458 -6.16 -23.55 48.30
CA SER A 458 -6.37 -22.96 49.64
C SER A 458 -5.18 -23.16 50.59
N VAL A 459 -4.39 -24.21 50.38
CA VAL A 459 -3.16 -24.51 51.14
C VAL A 459 -2.02 -23.51 50.83
N ALA A 460 -1.86 -23.09 49.58
CA ALA A 460 -0.79 -22.17 49.16
C ALA A 460 -0.99 -20.75 49.69
N LEU A 461 -2.24 -20.27 49.74
CA LEU A 461 -2.57 -18.93 50.24
C LEU A 461 -2.23 -18.74 51.72
N VAL A 462 -2.40 -19.79 52.54
CA VAL A 462 -2.04 -19.75 53.96
C VAL A 462 -0.53 -19.59 54.14
N PHE A 463 0.29 -20.21 53.27
CA PHE A 463 1.74 -20.11 53.31
C PHE A 463 2.24 -18.69 52.99
N TYR A 464 1.66 -18.00 51.99
CA TYR A 464 2.06 -16.64 51.61
C TYR A 464 1.81 -15.60 52.72
N ALA A 465 0.68 -15.70 53.42
CA ALA A 465 0.34 -14.77 54.50
C ALA A 465 1.36 -14.83 55.66
N LEU A 466 1.87 -16.03 55.94
CA LEU A 466 2.85 -16.27 57.00
C LEU A 466 4.24 -15.71 56.64
N LEU A 467 4.60 -15.74 55.36
CA LEU A 467 5.88 -15.20 54.88
C LEU A 467 5.89 -13.66 54.86
N LEU A 468 4.77 -13.03 54.48
CA LEU A 468 4.62 -11.57 54.43
C LEU A 468 4.79 -10.91 55.81
N THR A 469 4.23 -11.53 56.86
CA THR A 469 4.27 -11.01 58.23
C THR A 469 5.70 -10.99 58.81
N ILE A 470 6.54 -11.96 58.44
CA ILE A 470 7.95 -12.03 58.86
C ILE A 470 8.77 -10.90 58.22
N VAL A 471 8.57 -10.62 56.94
CA VAL A 471 9.32 -9.59 56.20
C VAL A 471 9.00 -8.18 56.72
N LEU A 472 7.73 -7.89 57.02
CA LEU A 472 7.31 -6.56 57.49
C LEU A 472 7.95 -6.21 58.84
N ALA A 473 8.09 -7.19 59.73
CA ALA A 473 8.72 -7.00 61.04
C ALA A 473 10.21 -6.64 60.95
N PHE A 474 10.92 -7.12 59.93
CA PHE A 474 12.35 -6.85 59.73
C PHE A 474 12.62 -5.40 59.27
N ILE A 475 11.78 -4.85 58.39
CA ILE A 475 11.98 -3.52 57.77
C ILE A 475 11.81 -2.39 58.80
N ILE A 476 10.80 -2.48 59.68
CA ILE A 476 10.48 -1.45 60.67
C ILE A 476 11.67 -1.22 61.63
N ARG A 477 12.41 -2.28 61.97
CA ARG A 477 13.57 -2.22 62.87
C ARG A 477 14.78 -1.46 62.28
N GLN A 478 14.99 -1.52 60.97
CA GLN A 478 16.15 -0.89 60.29
C GLN A 478 16.02 0.64 60.19
N TYR A 479 14.79 1.16 60.03
CA TYR A 479 14.57 2.58 59.79
C TYR A 479 14.85 3.46 61.01
N GLN A 480 14.55 2.98 62.22
CA GLN A 480 14.68 3.78 63.45
C GLN A 480 16.13 4.13 63.83
N LEU A 481 17.11 3.31 63.42
CA LEU A 481 18.51 3.49 63.81
C LEU A 481 19.26 4.57 63.02
N ARG A 482 18.87 4.89 61.78
CA ARG A 482 19.65 5.79 60.90
C ARG A 482 19.41 7.28 61.15
N LYS A 483 18.24 7.66 61.69
CA LYS A 483 17.81 9.06 61.74
C LYS A 483 18.48 9.90 62.85
N SER A 484 18.98 9.27 63.91
CA SER A 484 19.47 10.00 65.10
C SER A 484 20.89 10.57 64.98
N ASN A 485 21.74 10.05 64.10
CA ASN A 485 23.18 10.38 64.11
C ASN A 485 23.60 11.48 63.12
N GLN A 486 22.76 11.89 62.17
CA GLN A 486 23.16 12.81 61.10
C GLN A 486 22.95 14.31 61.41
N LEU A 487 22.20 14.67 62.45
CA LEU A 487 21.79 16.06 62.69
C LEU A 487 22.75 16.90 63.57
N SER A 488 23.58 16.30 64.43
CA SER A 488 24.37 17.06 65.42
C SER A 488 25.74 17.57 64.96
N ILE A 489 26.27 17.07 63.83
CA ILE A 489 27.65 17.37 63.38
C ILE A 489 27.69 18.51 62.34
N ARG A 490 26.57 18.82 61.70
CA ARG A 490 26.54 19.73 60.53
C ARG A 490 26.47 21.22 60.90
N GLU A 491 25.91 21.57 62.06
CA GLU A 491 25.63 22.97 62.43
C GLU A 491 26.81 23.77 63.02
N SER A 492 27.86 23.12 63.53
CA SER A 492 29.00 23.81 64.18
C SER A 492 30.14 24.19 63.22
N GLU A 493 30.31 23.48 62.10
CA GLU A 493 31.39 23.75 61.13
C GLU A 493 31.08 24.88 60.14
N GLU A 494 29.80 25.10 59.79
CA GLU A 494 29.43 26.08 58.77
C GLU A 494 29.60 27.53 59.24
N ARG A 495 29.43 27.80 60.55
CA ARG A 495 29.45 29.17 61.09
C ARG A 495 30.85 29.78 61.20
N LEU A 496 31.92 28.98 61.34
CA LEU A 496 33.30 29.48 61.45
C LEU A 496 33.95 29.71 60.06
N LYS A 497 33.57 28.91 59.05
CA LYS A 497 34.08 29.03 57.67
C LYS A 497 33.60 30.31 56.97
N LEU A 498 32.35 30.72 57.22
CA LEU A 498 31.72 31.86 56.52
C LEU A 498 32.32 33.23 56.87
N THR A 499 32.87 33.42 58.07
CA THR A 499 33.41 34.72 58.52
C THR A 499 34.78 35.06 57.90
N LEU A 500 35.65 34.06 57.71
CA LEU A 500 36.98 34.25 57.12
C LEU A 500 36.96 34.30 55.58
N TRP A 501 35.93 33.72 54.96
CA TRP A 501 35.79 33.65 53.50
C TRP A 501 35.46 35.01 52.85
N SER A 502 34.86 35.94 53.61
CA SER A 502 34.33 37.20 53.09
C SER A 502 35.39 38.26 52.73
N SER A 503 36.62 38.22 53.27
CA SER A 503 37.64 39.24 53.02
C SER A 503 38.66 38.91 51.92
N GLY A 504 38.87 37.62 51.60
CA GLY A 504 39.78 37.18 50.54
C GLY A 504 41.28 37.47 50.78
N ASP A 505 41.66 37.85 52.00
CA ASP A 505 43.02 38.22 52.39
C ASP A 505 43.74 37.01 53.03
N GLU A 506 44.98 36.72 52.62
CA GLU A 506 45.80 35.67 53.23
C GLU A 506 46.50 36.18 54.49
N LEU A 507 46.37 35.49 55.62
CA LEU A 507 46.97 35.88 56.90
C LEU A 507 48.38 35.31 57.05
N TRP A 508 49.32 36.17 57.44
CA TRP A 508 50.65 35.77 57.86
C TRP A 508 50.97 36.29 59.27
N ASP A 509 51.72 35.50 60.01
CA ASP A 509 52.12 35.73 61.40
C ASP A 509 53.61 35.44 61.55
N TRP A 510 54.39 36.51 61.65
CA TRP A 510 55.84 36.50 61.66
C TRP A 510 56.37 36.61 63.09
N ASP A 511 57.03 35.56 63.56
CA ASP A 511 57.93 35.59 64.69
C ASP A 511 59.27 36.21 64.25
N VAL A 512 59.48 37.45 64.66
CA VAL A 512 60.62 38.29 64.28
C VAL A 512 61.91 37.80 64.96
N TYR A 513 61.83 37.21 66.16
CA TYR A 513 62.99 36.73 66.92
C TYR A 513 63.54 35.42 66.35
N ARG A 514 62.66 34.48 65.99
CA ARG A 514 63.05 33.20 65.36
C ARG A 514 63.19 33.30 63.83
N GLY A 515 62.77 34.42 63.24
CA GLY A 515 62.75 34.61 61.80
C GLY A 515 61.77 33.67 61.10
N GLN A 516 60.69 33.26 61.77
CA GLN A 516 59.72 32.27 61.30
C GLN A 516 58.39 32.91 60.91
N VAL A 517 57.96 32.81 59.65
CA VAL A 517 56.65 33.28 59.20
C VAL A 517 55.67 32.12 59.09
N TYR A 518 54.64 32.14 59.92
CA TYR A 518 53.46 31.26 59.86
C TYR A 518 52.42 31.85 58.92
N ARG A 519 51.72 30.99 58.17
CA ARG A 519 50.61 31.43 57.32
C ARG A 519 49.39 30.57 57.59
N ALA A 520 48.21 31.17 57.59
CA ALA A 520 46.95 30.48 57.80
C ALA A 520 45.96 30.89 56.70
N ASN A 521 45.11 29.94 56.27
CA ASN A 521 44.22 30.09 55.10
C ASN A 521 44.94 30.28 53.76
N THR A 522 45.90 29.39 53.45
CA THR A 522 46.51 29.27 52.13
C THR A 522 45.54 28.62 51.15
N TRP A 523 44.53 29.36 50.69
CA TRP A 523 43.50 28.86 49.76
C TRP A 523 43.98 28.72 48.30
N GLY A 524 45.25 28.43 48.07
CA GLY A 524 45.80 28.12 46.74
C GLY A 524 45.73 29.27 45.73
N THR A 525 45.43 30.50 46.14
CA THR A 525 45.38 31.68 45.26
C THR A 525 46.74 32.38 45.13
N LEU A 526 47.66 32.12 46.06
CA LEU A 526 49.08 32.42 45.94
C LEU A 526 49.91 31.15 46.14
N ASP A 527 50.70 30.81 45.13
CA ASP A 527 51.46 29.54 45.06
C ASP A 527 52.75 29.63 45.89
N PHE A 528 52.64 29.43 47.21
CA PHE A 528 53.75 29.42 48.18
C PHE A 528 54.01 27.99 48.72
N PRO A 529 55.22 27.66 49.20
CA PRO A 529 55.54 26.33 49.76
C PRO A 529 54.64 25.95 50.95
N GLN A 530 54.13 24.72 50.97
CA GLN A 530 53.11 24.18 51.91
C GLN A 530 53.61 23.81 53.32
N ASP A 531 54.81 24.24 53.70
CA ASP A 531 55.40 23.86 54.99
C ASP A 531 54.98 24.80 56.15
N ASP A 532 54.11 25.80 55.87
CA ASP A 532 53.52 26.80 56.77
C ASP A 532 54.48 27.51 57.74
N ILE A 533 55.80 27.39 57.51
CA ILE A 533 56.88 28.03 58.28
C ILE A 533 58.02 28.40 57.32
N ARG A 534 58.35 29.68 57.18
CA ARG A 534 59.59 30.13 56.49
C ARG A 534 60.63 30.62 57.48
N THR A 535 61.86 30.11 57.41
CA THR A 535 63.04 30.66 58.11
C THR A 535 63.79 31.67 57.22
N THR A 536 64.34 32.74 57.81
CA THR A 536 65.01 33.88 57.12
C THR A 536 66.38 33.59 56.47
N GLY A 537 66.63 32.34 56.05
CA GLY A 537 67.89 31.90 55.43
C GLY A 537 68.05 32.29 53.95
N ALA A 538 68.59 33.49 53.70
CA ALA A 538 69.43 33.98 52.58
C ALA A 538 69.31 33.53 51.08
N TYR A 539 68.48 32.59 50.61
CA TYR A 539 68.56 32.14 49.20
C TYR A 539 67.26 31.92 48.40
N ASP A 540 66.22 32.74 48.57
CA ASP A 540 65.30 33.13 47.48
C ASP A 540 64.23 34.12 48.00
N ALA A 541 64.50 35.42 47.88
CA ALA A 541 63.44 36.41 48.04
C ALA A 541 62.55 36.33 46.79
N ASN A 542 61.31 35.86 46.93
CA ASN A 542 60.31 35.80 45.85
C ASN A 542 59.86 37.20 45.38
N ILE A 543 60.69 38.23 45.45
CA ILE A 543 60.38 39.62 45.13
C ILE A 543 61.16 40.00 43.88
N HIS A 544 60.51 40.71 42.95
CA HIS A 544 61.14 41.12 41.71
C HIS A 544 62.39 41.98 41.98
N PRO A 545 63.53 41.78 41.27
CA PRO A 545 64.79 42.47 41.56
C PRO A 545 64.68 44.00 41.69
N ASN A 546 63.86 44.63 40.84
CA ASN A 546 63.62 46.08 40.86
C ASN A 546 62.80 46.58 42.07
N ASP A 547 62.12 45.68 42.80
CA ASP A 547 61.22 46.02 43.91
C ASP A 547 61.86 45.70 45.29
N ILE A 548 62.93 44.90 45.34
CA ILE A 548 63.61 44.46 46.60
C ILE A 548 64.07 45.64 47.46
N GLY A 549 64.67 46.67 46.85
CA GLY A 549 65.14 47.86 47.57
C GLY A 549 64.01 48.57 48.30
N ARG A 550 62.88 48.78 47.61
CA ARG A 550 61.68 49.44 48.14
C ARG A 550 61.05 48.65 49.30
N VAL A 551 60.98 47.33 49.17
CA VAL A 551 60.42 46.46 50.23
C VAL A 551 61.27 46.49 51.49
N ARG A 552 62.59 46.36 51.35
CA ARG A 552 63.53 46.37 52.49
C ARG A 552 63.47 47.69 53.26
N ASP A 553 63.41 48.81 52.57
CA ASP A 553 63.40 50.13 53.19
C ASP A 553 62.06 50.39 53.92
N ALA A 554 60.93 49.98 53.32
CA ALA A 554 59.61 50.07 53.94
C ALA A 554 59.49 49.18 55.20
N LEU A 555 59.99 47.95 55.13
CA LEU A 555 59.94 47.01 56.26
C LEU A 555 60.85 47.47 57.42
N ARG A 556 62.08 47.92 57.11
CA ARG A 556 63.00 48.46 58.13
C ARG A 556 62.38 49.67 58.83
N SER A 557 61.79 50.58 58.07
CA SER A 557 61.10 51.76 58.62
C SER A 557 59.99 51.37 59.60
N HIS A 558 59.19 50.34 59.29
CA HIS A 558 58.13 49.88 60.18
C HIS A 558 58.66 49.20 61.45
N LEU A 559 59.68 48.32 61.33
CA LEU A 559 60.26 47.61 62.48
C LEU A 559 60.90 48.57 63.50
N GLU A 560 61.57 49.63 63.02
CA GLU A 560 62.14 50.72 63.84
C GLU A 560 61.08 51.63 64.48
N GLY A 561 59.79 51.37 64.25
CA GLY A 561 58.67 52.13 64.84
C GLY A 561 58.39 53.47 64.16
N LYS A 562 58.89 53.70 62.94
CA LYS A 562 58.68 54.95 62.18
C LYS A 562 57.36 54.98 61.39
N SER A 563 56.60 53.88 61.38
CA SER A 563 55.23 53.82 60.83
C SER A 563 54.33 52.92 61.68
N ASP A 564 53.04 53.26 61.77
CA ASP A 564 52.04 52.49 62.55
C ASP A 564 51.66 51.15 61.89
N PHE A 565 51.78 51.07 60.57
CA PHE A 565 51.55 49.88 59.75
C PHE A 565 52.61 49.79 58.64
N TYR A 566 52.90 48.58 58.19
CA TYR A 566 53.63 48.28 56.97
C TYR A 566 52.61 48.10 55.85
N GLU A 567 52.75 48.84 54.75
CA GLU A 567 51.90 48.68 53.56
C GLU A 567 52.71 48.95 52.29
N LEU A 568 52.76 47.98 51.37
CA LEU A 568 53.47 48.15 50.11
C LEU A 568 52.94 47.21 49.01
N ALA A 569 52.84 47.73 47.78
CA ALA A 569 52.60 46.91 46.60
C ALA A 569 53.90 46.58 45.86
N TYR A 570 54.17 45.30 45.60
CA TYR A 570 55.36 44.82 44.90
C TYR A 570 55.06 43.56 44.09
N ARG A 571 55.94 43.26 43.12
CA ARG A 571 55.83 42.02 42.35
C ARG A 571 56.48 40.88 43.10
N ALA A 572 55.71 39.81 43.28
CA ALA A 572 56.22 38.57 43.79
C ALA A 572 56.22 37.48 42.72
N LYS A 573 57.23 36.61 42.76
CA LYS A 573 57.33 35.45 41.88
C LYS A 573 56.53 34.29 42.49
N THR A 574 55.61 33.74 41.71
CA THR A 574 54.91 32.50 42.06
C THR A 574 55.80 31.29 41.84
N PHE A 575 55.44 30.14 42.41
CA PHE A 575 56.12 28.85 42.17
C PHE A 575 56.17 28.47 40.67
N LYS A 576 55.16 28.87 39.89
CA LYS A 576 55.11 28.69 38.42
C LYS A 576 55.98 29.68 37.64
N ASN A 577 56.89 30.39 38.31
CA ASN A 577 57.84 31.34 37.72
C ASN A 577 57.20 32.60 37.09
N GLN A 578 55.93 32.91 37.43
CA GLN A 578 55.20 34.09 36.94
C GLN A 578 55.27 35.25 37.95
N TRP A 579 55.28 36.48 37.45
CA TRP A 579 55.24 37.67 38.29
C TRP A 579 53.79 38.10 38.51
N ILE A 580 53.39 38.22 39.78
CA ILE A 580 52.08 38.76 40.17
C ILE A 580 52.26 39.97 41.08
N TRP A 581 51.32 40.90 41.00
CA TRP A 581 51.31 42.06 41.88
C TRP A 581 50.61 41.74 43.20
N LEU A 582 51.32 41.98 44.30
CA LEU A 582 50.81 41.81 45.66
C LEU A 582 50.80 43.14 46.41
N LEU A 583 49.75 43.35 47.20
CA LEU A 583 49.67 44.34 48.25
C LEU A 583 49.85 43.64 49.60
N ASP A 584 50.88 44.04 50.33
CA ASP A 584 51.26 43.45 51.62
C ASP A 584 51.02 44.47 52.73
N ARG A 585 50.27 44.08 53.75
CA ARG A 585 49.92 44.93 54.90
C ARG A 585 50.23 44.20 56.21
N GLY A 586 50.93 44.83 57.15
CA GLY A 586 51.19 44.18 58.44
C GLY A 586 51.43 45.16 59.58
N LYS A 587 51.38 44.62 60.80
CA LYS A 587 51.57 45.35 62.05
C LYS A 587 52.34 44.51 63.07
N VAL A 588 53.32 45.11 63.73
CA VAL A 588 53.97 44.50 64.91
C VAL A 588 52.93 44.40 66.04
N VAL A 589 52.61 43.17 66.45
CA VAL A 589 51.62 42.87 67.50
C VAL A 589 52.26 42.65 68.88
N GLU A 590 53.56 42.35 68.92
CA GLU A 590 54.29 42.10 70.17
C GLU A 590 55.71 42.68 70.08
N ARG A 591 56.12 43.43 71.10
CA ARG A 591 57.49 43.96 71.30
C ARG A 591 58.03 43.51 72.65
N ASP A 592 59.33 43.30 72.77
CA ASP A 592 59.98 42.94 74.03
C ASP A 592 60.17 44.14 74.97
N HIS A 593 60.71 43.88 76.16
CA HIS A 593 60.98 44.90 77.19
C HIS A 593 61.99 45.99 76.74
N ASN A 594 62.76 45.76 75.67
CA ASN A 594 63.68 46.72 75.05
C ASN A 594 63.07 47.42 73.82
N GLN A 595 61.76 47.30 73.62
CA GLN A 595 60.99 47.80 72.47
C GLN A 595 61.37 47.19 71.11
N GLN A 596 62.07 46.05 71.09
CA GLN A 596 62.37 45.34 69.85
C GLN A 596 61.15 44.52 69.39
N PRO A 597 60.82 44.50 68.10
CA PRO A 597 59.68 43.72 67.58
C PRO A 597 59.92 42.22 67.73
N VAL A 598 58.97 41.52 68.34
CA VAL A 598 59.01 40.05 68.57
C VAL A 598 58.04 39.34 67.64
N ARG A 599 56.87 39.93 67.36
CA ARG A 599 55.87 39.32 66.50
C ARG A 599 55.15 40.36 65.66
N MET A 600 54.94 40.06 64.39
CA MET A 600 54.26 40.90 63.41
C MET A 600 53.24 40.08 62.63
N THR A 601 51.99 40.50 62.59
CA THR A 601 50.96 39.83 61.79
C THR A 601 50.50 40.74 60.66
N GLY A 602 50.05 40.15 59.56
CA GLY A 602 49.64 40.89 58.39
C GLY A 602 48.76 40.10 57.44
N THR A 603 48.30 40.79 56.40
CA THR A 603 47.56 40.23 55.28
C THR A 603 48.25 40.47 53.96
N LEU A 604 48.09 39.53 53.02
CA LEU A 604 48.52 39.63 51.63
C LEU A 604 47.30 39.63 50.71
N LYS A 605 47.28 40.55 49.74
CA LYS A 605 46.21 40.65 48.74
C LYS A 605 46.77 40.71 47.32
N ASN A 606 46.26 39.87 46.43
CA ASN A 606 46.62 39.88 45.01
C ASN A 606 45.88 41.02 44.27
N ILE A 607 46.62 41.92 43.62
CA ILE A 607 46.08 43.08 42.88
C ILE A 607 46.26 42.97 41.36
N ASN A 608 46.61 41.78 40.83
CA ASN A 608 46.86 41.58 39.39
C ASN A 608 45.65 41.96 38.51
N HIS A 609 44.44 41.63 38.96
CA HIS A 609 43.18 41.91 38.25
C HIS A 609 42.94 43.41 37.98
N LEU A 610 43.41 44.30 38.87
CA LEU A 610 43.26 45.76 38.70
C LEU A 610 44.14 46.28 37.57
N LYS A 611 45.29 45.65 37.32
CA LYS A 611 46.20 46.04 36.24
C LYS A 611 45.77 45.48 34.89
N GLU A 612 45.19 44.28 34.86
CA GLU A 612 44.59 43.70 33.65
C GLU A 612 43.38 44.51 33.16
N ALA A 613 42.57 45.07 34.07
CA ALA A 613 41.40 45.90 33.71
C ALA A 613 41.77 47.17 32.92
N GLU A 614 42.96 47.76 33.17
CA GLU A 614 43.43 48.96 32.48
C GLU A 614 43.83 48.67 31.02
N GLU A 615 44.44 47.51 30.75
CA GLU A 615 44.76 47.07 29.40
C GLU A 615 43.52 46.64 28.61
N GLN A 616 42.54 46.02 29.28
CA GLN A 616 41.25 45.65 28.67
C GLN A 616 40.50 46.87 28.11
N LEU A 617 40.56 48.02 28.78
CA LEU A 617 39.87 49.23 28.34
C LEU A 617 40.38 49.75 26.97
N ASN A 618 41.70 49.68 26.75
CA ASN A 618 42.31 50.11 25.48
C ASN A 618 42.03 49.13 24.34
N LEU A 619 41.95 47.83 24.63
CA LEU A 619 41.52 46.83 23.66
C LEU A 619 40.05 47.05 23.25
N PHE A 620 39.16 47.32 24.22
CA PHE A 620 37.74 47.57 23.97
C PHE A 620 37.49 48.70 22.96
N LYS A 621 38.24 49.80 23.06
CA LYS A 621 38.14 50.95 22.14
C LYS A 621 38.47 50.59 20.69
N ARG A 622 39.52 49.80 20.46
CA ARG A 622 39.92 49.37 19.10
C ARG A 622 38.98 48.33 18.50
N SER A 623 38.39 47.48 19.34
CA SER A 623 37.42 46.49 18.88
C SER A 623 36.19 47.14 18.27
N ILE A 624 35.61 48.18 18.90
CA ILE A 624 34.39 48.85 18.41
C ILE A 624 34.58 49.51 17.03
N GLU A 625 35.76 50.07 16.75
CA GLU A 625 36.04 50.75 15.46
C GLU A 625 36.18 49.78 14.28
N ASN A 626 36.52 48.52 14.53
CA ASN A 626 36.78 47.49 13.51
C ASN A 626 35.69 46.39 13.44
N ILE A 627 34.60 46.51 14.20
CA ILE A 627 33.46 45.59 14.10
C ILE A 627 32.80 45.74 12.72
N SER A 628 32.51 44.61 12.07
CA SER A 628 31.88 44.54 10.74
C SER A 628 30.36 44.82 10.76
N GLU A 629 29.77 44.97 11.94
CA GLU A 629 28.37 45.35 12.15
C GLU A 629 28.25 46.87 12.34
N GLY A 630 27.14 47.45 11.88
CA GLY A 630 26.86 48.87 12.06
C GLY A 630 26.55 49.16 13.52
N VAL A 631 27.38 49.96 14.19
CA VAL A 631 27.19 50.37 15.58
C VAL A 631 26.90 51.86 15.64
N PHE A 632 25.86 52.24 16.38
CA PHE A 632 25.50 53.62 16.62
C PHE A 632 25.13 53.88 18.08
N ILE A 633 25.33 55.11 18.53
CA ILE A 633 24.94 55.58 19.86
C ILE A 633 24.05 56.80 19.66
N THR A 634 22.91 56.84 20.35
CA THR A 634 21.95 57.94 20.27
C THR A 634 21.60 58.52 21.65
N THR A 635 21.07 59.74 21.64
CA THR A 635 20.44 60.35 22.81
C THR A 635 19.10 59.68 23.12
N THR A 636 18.50 60.01 24.27
CA THR A 636 17.13 59.57 24.63
C THR A 636 16.03 60.11 23.69
N GLN A 637 16.37 61.00 22.76
CA GLN A 637 15.51 61.51 21.68
C GLN A 637 15.89 60.92 20.30
N PHE A 638 16.71 59.87 20.26
CA PHE A 638 17.16 59.20 19.03
C PHE A 638 18.06 60.05 18.10
N LYS A 639 18.71 61.09 18.62
CA LYS A 639 19.73 61.83 17.85
C LYS A 639 21.04 61.07 17.89
N PHE A 640 21.69 60.85 16.75
CA PHE A 640 22.99 60.16 16.70
C PHE A 640 24.11 61.00 17.35
N ILE A 641 24.90 60.35 18.20
CA ILE A 641 26.06 60.92 18.91
C ILE A 641 27.35 60.31 18.37
N SER A 642 27.32 59.03 18.02
CA SER A 642 28.46 58.32 17.43
C SER A 642 27.97 57.23 16.51
N VAL A 643 28.70 57.00 15.42
CA VAL A 643 28.52 55.87 14.50
C VAL A 643 29.90 55.30 14.18
N ASN A 644 29.99 53.99 13.95
CA ASN A 644 31.25 53.36 13.51
C ASN A 644 31.39 53.38 11.98
N ASN A 645 32.51 52.87 11.47
CA ASN A 645 32.79 52.86 10.02
C ASN A 645 31.85 51.91 9.24
N ALA A 646 31.44 50.79 9.85
CA ALA A 646 30.52 49.85 9.24
C ALA A 646 29.12 50.45 9.04
N TYR A 647 28.63 51.27 9.98
CA TYR A 647 27.38 52.03 9.82
C TYR A 647 27.38 52.83 8.50
N CYS A 648 28.42 53.63 8.29
CA CYS A 648 28.55 54.49 7.11
C CYS A 648 28.64 53.66 5.82
N SER A 649 29.31 52.50 5.88
CA SER A 649 29.46 51.59 4.74
C SER A 649 28.13 50.94 4.34
N TYR A 650 27.28 50.57 5.31
CA TYR A 650 25.97 49.97 5.02
C TYR A 650 24.92 51.01 4.63
N THR A 651 24.82 52.15 5.32
CA THR A 651 23.79 53.15 5.00
C THR A 651 24.12 53.96 3.75
N GLY A 652 25.42 54.10 3.43
CA GLY A 652 25.92 54.99 2.39
C GLY A 652 25.98 56.46 2.83
N GLU A 653 25.71 56.74 4.11
CA GLU A 653 25.80 58.08 4.70
C GLU A 653 27.23 58.39 5.15
N THR A 654 27.62 59.66 5.03
CA THR A 654 28.84 60.14 5.69
C THR A 654 28.60 60.29 7.19
N ARG A 655 29.67 60.14 8.00
CA ARG A 655 29.59 60.30 9.46
C ARG A 655 28.96 61.65 9.88
N GLU A 656 29.24 62.71 9.14
CA GLU A 656 28.70 64.05 9.41
C GLU A 656 27.19 64.13 9.11
N GLN A 657 26.73 63.48 8.04
CA GLN A 657 25.29 63.38 7.72
C GLN A 657 24.53 62.57 8.77
N ALA A 658 25.10 61.42 9.18
CA ALA A 658 24.48 60.56 10.20
C ALA A 658 24.34 61.31 11.55
N LEU A 659 25.38 62.01 12.00
CA LEU A 659 25.37 62.77 13.26
C LEU A 659 24.43 63.99 13.25
N ALA A 660 24.08 64.49 12.06
CA ALA A 660 23.10 65.55 11.89
C ALA A 660 21.64 65.04 11.88
N SER A 661 21.43 63.72 11.84
CA SER A 661 20.13 63.07 11.67
C SER A 661 19.60 62.42 12.98
N TYR A 662 18.37 61.90 12.90
CA TYR A 662 17.70 61.15 13.95
C TYR A 662 17.41 59.73 13.46
N LEU A 663 17.46 58.75 14.35
CA LEU A 663 17.05 57.38 14.03
C LEU A 663 15.56 57.36 13.71
N HIS A 664 15.21 56.99 12.48
CA HIS A 664 13.85 56.94 11.96
C HIS A 664 13.66 55.79 10.98
N PHE A 665 12.56 55.05 11.12
CA PHE A 665 12.24 53.87 10.31
C PHE A 665 11.33 54.24 9.13
N HIS A 666 11.90 54.77 8.06
CA HIS A 666 11.18 55.36 6.90
C HIS A 666 10.15 54.46 6.20
N LEU A 667 10.27 53.13 6.31
CA LEU A 667 9.34 52.15 5.72
C LEU A 667 8.18 51.76 6.63
N TYR A 668 8.17 52.26 7.86
CA TYR A 668 7.15 51.98 8.88
C TYR A 668 6.45 53.28 9.30
N PRO A 669 5.20 53.22 9.80
CA PRO A 669 4.51 54.40 10.32
C PRO A 669 5.26 55.04 11.50
N ASP A 670 5.14 56.36 11.69
CA ASP A 670 5.78 57.10 12.79
C ASP A 670 5.50 56.49 14.18
N ALA A 671 4.31 55.90 14.34
CA ALA A 671 3.91 55.19 15.55
C ALA A 671 4.86 54.05 15.96
N PHE A 672 5.48 53.37 14.98
CA PHE A 672 6.43 52.27 15.22
C PHE A 672 7.71 52.78 15.89
N THR A 673 8.23 53.94 15.45
CA THR A 673 9.42 54.56 16.06
C THR A 673 9.15 54.96 17.52
N GLU A 674 7.96 55.49 17.80
CA GLU A 674 7.56 55.84 19.17
C GLU A 674 7.29 54.61 20.06
N GLU A 675 6.79 53.52 19.49
CA GLU A 675 6.63 52.25 20.20
C GLU A 675 7.98 51.65 20.60
N ILE A 676 8.99 51.70 19.72
CA ILE A 676 10.36 51.26 20.04
C ILE A 676 10.93 52.14 21.16
N LYS A 677 10.81 53.47 21.08
CA LYS A 677 11.25 54.38 22.16
C LYS A 677 10.58 54.05 23.49
N LYS A 678 9.27 53.76 23.49
CA LYS A 678 8.54 53.39 24.70
C LYS A 678 9.01 52.05 25.25
N THR A 679 9.27 51.08 24.38
CA THR A 679 9.77 49.75 24.76
C THR A 679 11.16 49.85 25.39
N LEU A 680 12.07 50.62 24.78
CA LEU A 680 13.40 50.86 25.33
C LEU A 680 13.36 51.56 26.69
N LYS A 681 12.42 52.49 26.90
CA LYS A 681 12.23 53.16 28.20
C LYS A 681 11.65 52.27 29.30
N THR A 682 10.90 51.23 28.94
CA THR A 682 10.17 50.39 29.90
C THR A 682 10.84 49.04 30.15
N LYS A 683 11.37 48.41 29.10
CA LYS A 683 12.02 47.09 29.14
C LYS A 683 13.54 47.15 29.10
N GLY A 684 14.12 48.27 28.65
CA GLY A 684 15.57 48.46 28.59
C GLY A 684 16.26 47.91 27.34
N ASN A 685 15.57 47.11 26.51
CA ASN A 685 16.09 46.62 25.24
C ASN A 685 14.99 46.47 24.18
N TRP A 686 15.40 46.41 22.91
CA TRP A 686 14.55 46.09 21.77
C TRP A 686 15.38 45.37 20.70
N SER A 687 14.85 44.29 20.15
CA SER A 687 15.48 43.53 19.07
C SER A 687 14.45 43.21 18.00
N GLY A 688 14.85 43.27 16.72
CA GLY A 688 13.96 42.92 15.62
C GLY A 688 14.61 43.00 14.24
N GLU A 689 14.02 42.29 13.29
CA GLU A 689 14.32 42.42 11.87
C GLU A 689 13.46 43.55 11.27
N VAL A 690 14.08 44.50 10.60
CA VAL A 690 13.41 45.67 10.00
C VAL A 690 13.92 45.93 8.59
N GLU A 691 13.03 46.38 7.72
CA GLU A 691 13.40 46.85 6.38
C GLU A 691 13.87 48.30 6.44
N SER A 692 14.93 48.60 5.69
CA SER A 692 15.45 49.96 5.55
C SER A 692 15.83 50.26 4.09
N VAL A 693 16.12 51.54 3.82
CA VAL A 693 16.49 52.03 2.50
C VAL A 693 17.82 52.76 2.62
N ARG A 694 18.80 52.39 1.78
CA ARG A 694 20.08 53.09 1.70
C ARG A 694 19.91 54.47 1.02
N VAL A 695 20.91 55.34 1.13
CA VAL A 695 20.89 56.67 0.49
C VAL A 695 20.69 56.60 -1.04
N ASN A 696 21.13 55.53 -1.69
CA ASN A 696 20.96 55.30 -3.13
C ASN A 696 19.56 54.77 -3.53
N GLY A 697 18.66 54.53 -2.58
CA GLY A 697 17.30 54.00 -2.81
C GLY A 697 17.17 52.47 -2.78
N GLU A 698 18.26 51.73 -2.57
CA GLU A 698 18.23 50.27 -2.46
C GLU A 698 17.60 49.82 -1.14
N ARG A 699 16.65 48.89 -1.20
CA ARG A 699 16.02 48.28 -0.01
C ARG A 699 16.89 47.14 0.51
N TYR A 700 17.05 47.07 1.82
CA TYR A 700 17.78 45.99 2.49
C TYR A 700 17.09 45.61 3.81
N GLU A 701 17.22 44.35 4.19
CA GLU A 701 16.75 43.83 5.48
C GLU A 701 17.88 43.89 6.49
N MET A 702 17.61 44.45 7.67
CA MET A 702 18.58 44.53 8.75
C MET A 702 18.05 43.93 10.06
N GLU A 703 18.90 43.15 10.72
CA GLU A 703 18.68 42.69 12.09
C GLU A 703 19.22 43.76 13.03
N LEU A 704 18.36 44.38 13.84
CA LEU A 704 18.68 45.53 14.69
C LEU A 704 18.42 45.22 16.16
N ASN A 705 19.44 45.44 16.99
CA ASN A 705 19.36 45.39 18.45
C ASN A 705 19.64 46.77 19.01
N ILE A 706 18.80 47.26 19.92
CA ILE A 706 18.97 48.53 20.62
C ILE A 706 18.86 48.29 22.12
N ASP A 707 19.87 48.70 22.87
CA ASP A 707 19.94 48.59 24.33
C ASP A 707 19.99 49.97 24.99
N ALA A 708 19.28 50.10 26.11
CA ALA A 708 19.30 51.27 26.96
C ALA A 708 20.48 51.21 27.93
N VAL A 709 21.38 52.19 27.81
CA VAL A 709 22.51 52.36 28.73
C VAL A 709 22.10 53.30 29.84
N HIS A 710 22.26 52.85 31.07
CA HIS A 710 21.91 53.60 32.27
C HIS A 710 23.13 54.34 32.82
N ASP A 711 22.92 55.49 33.44
CA ASP A 711 23.94 56.20 34.23
C ASP A 711 24.05 55.61 35.65
N ASP A 712 25.00 56.15 36.43
CA ASP A 712 25.27 55.73 37.82
C ASP A 712 24.07 55.95 38.77
N ASP A 713 23.11 56.78 38.38
CA ASP A 713 21.86 57.05 39.12
C ASP A 713 20.69 56.13 38.66
N GLY A 714 20.95 55.19 37.75
CA GLY A 714 19.96 54.24 37.21
C GLY A 714 18.99 54.84 36.20
N LYS A 715 19.25 56.04 35.67
CA LYS A 715 18.45 56.66 34.59
C LYS A 715 19.04 56.33 33.23
N ILE A 716 18.19 56.21 32.21
CA ILE A 716 18.65 55.95 30.84
C ILE A 716 19.42 57.19 30.34
N SER A 717 20.70 57.01 30.05
CA SER A 717 21.59 58.05 29.54
C SER A 717 21.62 58.06 28.00
N HIS A 718 21.77 56.89 27.39
CA HIS A 718 21.97 56.72 25.95
C HIS A 718 21.30 55.44 25.44
N PHE A 719 21.05 55.35 24.14
CA PHE A 719 20.74 54.08 23.48
C PHE A 719 21.88 53.67 22.57
N VAL A 720 22.29 52.41 22.66
CA VAL A 720 23.30 51.80 21.79
C VAL A 720 22.60 50.84 20.85
N GLY A 721 22.76 51.06 19.56
CA GLY A 721 22.21 50.20 18.52
C GLY A 721 23.29 49.47 17.75
N VAL A 722 23.06 48.19 17.46
CA VAL A 722 23.91 47.36 16.61
C VAL A 722 23.04 46.71 15.55
N PHE A 723 23.47 46.76 14.29
CA PHE A 723 22.78 46.09 13.20
C PHE A 723 23.69 45.41 12.19
N SER A 724 23.12 44.38 11.54
CA SER A 724 23.73 43.67 10.42
C SER A 724 22.78 43.63 9.23
N ASP A 725 23.31 43.65 8.02
CA ASP A 725 22.55 43.43 6.78
C ASP A 725 22.39 41.92 6.57
N ILE A 726 21.14 41.45 6.59
CA ILE A 726 20.80 40.03 6.47
C ILE A 726 20.22 39.69 5.10
N THR A 727 20.21 40.63 4.14
CA THR A 727 19.54 40.47 2.84
C THR A 727 20.09 39.28 2.04
N SER A 728 21.42 39.12 1.98
CA SER A 728 22.06 37.98 1.30
C SER A 728 21.84 36.66 2.05
N ARG A 729 21.82 36.69 3.39
CA ARG A 729 21.54 35.53 4.24
C ARG A 729 20.12 35.02 4.03
N LYS A 730 19.12 35.92 4.06
CA LYS A 730 17.69 35.60 3.89
C LYS A 730 17.35 35.11 2.49
N SER A 731 17.93 35.71 1.45
CA SER A 731 17.76 35.21 0.07
C SER A 731 18.34 33.82 -0.12
N THR A 732 19.56 33.59 0.37
CA THR A 732 20.22 32.27 0.34
C THR A 732 19.45 31.24 1.18
N GLU A 733 18.97 31.62 2.37
CA GLU A 733 18.17 30.76 3.23
C GLU A 733 16.85 30.35 2.57
N LYS A 734 16.16 31.28 1.92
CA LYS A 734 14.91 31.00 1.17
C LYS A 734 15.14 30.08 -0.02
N GLU A 735 16.28 30.21 -0.70
CA GLU A 735 16.68 29.35 -1.82
C GLU A 735 17.08 27.95 -1.34
N LEU A 736 17.85 27.86 -0.24
CA LEU A 736 18.18 26.59 0.42
C LEU A 736 16.93 25.88 0.95
N LEU A 737 15.97 26.60 1.52
CA LEU A 737 14.70 26.04 1.98
C LEU A 737 13.86 25.48 0.83
N LYS A 738 13.91 26.11 -0.36
CA LYS A 738 13.28 25.56 -1.57
C LYS A 738 13.99 24.28 -2.03
N LEU A 739 15.32 24.31 -2.15
CA LEU A 739 16.11 23.15 -2.61
C LEU A 739 16.05 21.97 -1.64
N ALA A 740 15.91 22.23 -0.34
CA ALA A 740 15.81 21.20 0.69
C ALA A 740 14.48 20.42 0.62
N ASN A 741 13.40 21.03 0.11
CA ASN A 741 12.05 20.47 0.21
C ASN A 741 11.35 20.20 -1.14
N ILE A 742 11.87 20.71 -2.26
CA ILE A 742 11.23 20.64 -3.57
C ILE A 742 12.17 19.97 -4.58
N ASP A 743 11.62 19.11 -5.43
CA ASP A 743 12.33 18.50 -6.56
C ASP A 743 12.48 19.53 -7.70
N PRO A 744 13.71 19.82 -8.16
CA PRO A 744 13.95 20.89 -9.14
C PRO A 744 13.42 20.58 -10.54
N LEU A 745 13.12 19.30 -10.85
CA LEU A 745 12.62 18.92 -12.17
C LEU A 745 11.10 19.04 -12.25
N THR A 746 10.39 18.54 -11.23
CA THR A 746 8.92 18.44 -11.23
C THR A 746 8.21 19.52 -10.42
N GLU A 747 8.94 20.28 -9.60
CA GLU A 747 8.39 21.23 -8.60
C GLU A 747 7.49 20.56 -7.54
N LEU A 748 7.46 19.22 -7.50
CA LEU A 748 6.80 18.47 -6.43
C LEU A 748 7.66 18.47 -5.17
N PRO A 749 7.05 18.29 -3.98
CA PRO A 749 7.80 18.01 -2.77
C PRO A 749 8.72 16.79 -2.92
N ASN A 750 9.94 16.91 -2.41
CA ASN A 750 10.97 15.88 -2.55
C ASN A 750 10.89 14.83 -1.43
N ARG A 751 11.80 13.84 -1.48
CA ARG A 751 11.92 12.77 -0.49
C ARG A 751 12.12 13.25 0.95
N SER A 752 12.86 14.34 1.16
CA SER A 752 13.11 14.89 2.50
C SER A 752 11.83 15.48 3.10
N PHE A 753 11.05 16.21 2.29
CA PHE A 753 9.76 16.75 2.70
C PHE A 753 8.74 15.63 2.95
N TYR A 754 8.71 14.60 2.11
CA TYR A 754 7.93 13.38 2.34
C TYR A 754 8.20 12.74 3.70
N GLN A 755 9.47 12.50 4.03
CA GLN A 755 9.85 11.89 5.31
C GLN A 755 9.40 12.75 6.50
N ALA A 756 9.59 14.06 6.43
CA ALA A 756 9.17 14.98 7.49
C ALA A 756 7.63 14.98 7.66
N SER A 757 6.87 15.04 6.57
CA SER A 757 5.40 15.02 6.59
C SER A 757 4.85 13.69 7.13
N HIS A 758 5.35 12.56 6.62
CA HIS A 758 4.92 11.23 7.05
C HIS A 758 5.28 10.97 8.53
N GLN A 759 6.49 11.35 8.96
CA GLN A 759 6.89 11.25 10.37
C GLN A 759 5.98 12.08 11.30
N ASN A 760 5.55 13.25 10.85
CA ASN A 760 4.61 14.09 11.60
C ASN A 760 3.22 13.43 11.72
N LEU A 761 2.71 12.77 10.67
CA LEU A 761 1.43 12.06 10.71
C LEU A 761 1.47 10.84 11.63
N VAL A 762 2.51 10.00 11.51
CA VAL A 762 2.72 8.85 12.40
C VAL A 762 2.83 9.30 13.86
N ARG A 763 3.56 10.39 14.13
CA ARG A 763 3.68 10.96 15.49
C ARG A 763 2.33 11.46 16.04
N LYS A 764 1.44 11.97 15.19
CA LYS A 764 0.08 12.40 15.58
C LYS A 764 -0.86 11.21 15.79
N GLY A 765 -0.52 10.02 15.31
CA GLY A 765 -1.40 8.85 15.33
C GLY A 765 -2.65 9.02 14.45
N ALA A 766 -2.59 9.90 13.45
CA ALA A 766 -3.71 10.13 12.54
C ALA A 766 -3.79 8.98 11.51
N PRO A 767 -4.97 8.38 11.25
CA PRO A 767 -5.13 7.42 10.16
C PRO A 767 -4.79 8.07 8.82
N HIS A 768 -3.96 7.40 8.03
CA HIS A 768 -3.56 7.88 6.71
C HIS A 768 -3.16 6.71 5.81
N THR A 769 -3.19 6.95 4.50
CA THR A 769 -2.85 5.96 3.48
C THR A 769 -1.62 6.42 2.70
N LEU A 770 -0.69 5.50 2.49
CA LEU A 770 0.46 5.69 1.62
C LEU A 770 0.25 4.93 0.31
N LEU A 771 0.35 5.64 -0.81
CA LEU A 771 0.40 5.07 -2.15
C LEU A 771 1.79 5.31 -2.73
N CYS A 772 2.48 4.23 -3.10
CA CYS A 772 3.73 4.30 -3.87
C CYS A 772 3.43 3.97 -5.33
N LEU A 773 4.03 4.72 -6.25
CA LEU A 773 3.80 4.59 -7.68
C LEU A 773 5.14 4.48 -8.40
N ASP A 774 5.21 3.55 -9.35
CA ASP A 774 6.35 3.37 -10.25
C ASP A 774 5.86 3.30 -11.71
N MET A 775 6.61 3.91 -12.62
CA MET A 775 6.21 4.03 -14.03
C MET A 775 6.66 2.81 -14.82
N ASP A 776 5.71 2.10 -15.43
CA ASP A 776 6.02 0.85 -16.13
C ASP A 776 6.83 1.10 -17.41
N ASN A 777 7.88 0.31 -17.61
CA ASN A 777 8.77 0.38 -18.77
C ASN A 777 9.45 1.74 -19.02
N PHE A 778 9.49 2.67 -18.06
CA PHE A 778 10.12 3.98 -18.23
C PHE A 778 11.59 3.92 -18.65
N LYS A 779 12.34 2.93 -18.14
CA LYS A 779 13.73 2.68 -18.56
C LYS A 779 13.86 2.42 -20.07
N LYS A 780 12.95 1.66 -20.68
CA LYS A 780 12.97 1.40 -22.13
C LYS A 780 12.79 2.67 -22.94
N ILE A 781 11.96 3.61 -22.45
CA ILE A 781 11.74 4.92 -23.06
C ILE A 781 13.04 5.73 -23.00
N ASN A 782 13.70 5.79 -21.85
CA ASN A 782 14.99 6.47 -21.70
C ASN A 782 16.08 5.87 -22.61
N ASP A 783 16.17 4.54 -22.67
CA ASP A 783 17.16 3.84 -23.48
C ASP A 783 16.92 4.06 -25.00
N SER A 784 15.65 4.20 -25.41
CA SER A 784 15.28 4.36 -26.82
C SER A 784 15.30 5.81 -27.31
N LEU A 785 14.94 6.78 -26.46
CA LEU A 785 14.66 8.17 -26.86
C LEU A 785 15.50 9.21 -26.11
N GLY A 786 16.35 8.77 -25.18
CA GLY A 786 17.27 9.61 -24.43
C GLY A 786 16.65 10.32 -23.21
N HIS A 787 17.50 10.66 -22.25
CA HIS A 787 17.10 11.23 -20.96
C HIS A 787 16.34 12.56 -21.06
N GLN A 788 16.59 13.40 -22.07
CA GLN A 788 15.87 14.67 -22.25
C GLN A 788 14.37 14.46 -22.49
N THR A 789 14.01 13.40 -23.24
CA THR A 789 12.61 13.03 -23.50
C THR A 789 11.97 12.48 -22.23
N GLY A 790 12.70 11.65 -21.47
CA GLY A 790 12.27 11.15 -20.17
C GLY A 790 12.00 12.25 -19.15
N ASP A 791 12.84 13.29 -19.11
CA ASP A 791 12.64 14.45 -18.21
C ASP A 791 11.36 15.23 -18.54
N ILE A 792 11.03 15.39 -19.83
CA ILE A 792 9.78 16.03 -20.26
C ILE A 792 8.58 15.17 -19.86
N LEU A 793 8.69 13.84 -20.03
CA LEU A 793 7.65 12.90 -19.64
C LEU A 793 7.40 12.95 -18.12
N ILE A 794 8.45 12.92 -17.30
CA ILE A 794 8.38 13.05 -15.84
C ILE A 794 7.68 14.36 -15.44
N LYS A 795 7.99 15.48 -16.10
CA LYS A 795 7.31 16.78 -15.86
C LYS A 795 5.82 16.71 -16.19
N GLN A 796 5.43 16.02 -17.26
CA GLN A 796 4.01 15.86 -17.62
C GLN A 796 3.28 14.92 -16.66
N ILE A 797 3.91 13.83 -16.24
CA ILE A 797 3.41 12.90 -15.21
C ILE A 797 3.13 13.67 -13.92
N ALA A 798 4.13 14.41 -13.41
CA ALA A 798 4.00 15.21 -12.21
C ALA A 798 2.82 16.20 -12.28
N LYS A 799 2.64 16.89 -13.41
CA LYS A 799 1.50 17.80 -13.61
C LYS A 799 0.15 17.10 -13.62
N ARG A 800 0.05 15.88 -14.18
CA ARG A 800 -1.18 15.08 -14.13
C ARG A 800 -1.48 14.65 -12.70
N LEU A 801 -0.48 14.10 -12.00
CA LEU A 801 -0.61 13.69 -10.60
C LEU A 801 -1.07 14.86 -9.71
N GLN A 802 -0.47 16.04 -9.85
CA GLN A 802 -0.82 17.22 -9.07
C GLN A 802 -2.29 17.64 -9.25
N ARG A 803 -2.84 17.52 -10.47
CA ARG A 803 -4.24 17.83 -10.76
C ARG A 803 -5.20 16.85 -10.07
N ILE A 804 -4.81 15.59 -9.93
CA ILE A 804 -5.64 14.53 -9.33
C ILE A 804 -5.58 14.61 -7.79
N THR A 805 -4.41 14.88 -7.20
CA THR A 805 -4.25 14.94 -5.73
C THR A 805 -5.07 16.04 -5.05
N GLY A 806 -5.37 17.15 -5.74
CA GLY A 806 -6.22 18.21 -5.20
C GLY A 806 -5.70 18.77 -3.85
N LYS A 807 -6.61 18.98 -2.89
CA LYS A 807 -6.28 19.45 -1.53
C LYS A 807 -6.25 18.35 -0.46
N ASN A 808 -6.77 17.16 -0.77
CA ASN A 808 -6.98 16.10 0.21
C ASN A 808 -5.80 15.11 0.28
N ALA A 809 -4.87 15.19 -0.68
CA ALA A 809 -3.71 14.34 -0.76
C ALA A 809 -2.49 15.17 -1.19
N THR A 810 -1.31 14.76 -0.75
CA THR A 810 -0.05 15.39 -1.18
C THR A 810 0.74 14.41 -2.04
N CYS A 811 1.10 14.83 -3.25
CA CYS A 811 2.00 14.08 -4.14
C CYS A 811 3.46 14.46 -3.86
N TYR A 812 4.35 13.48 -3.86
CA TYR A 812 5.79 13.60 -3.66
C TYR A 812 6.52 12.86 -4.77
N ARG A 813 7.73 13.32 -5.09
CA ARG A 813 8.66 12.56 -5.93
C ARG A 813 9.79 12.01 -5.07
N LEU A 814 9.93 10.69 -5.03
CA LEU A 814 10.96 10.04 -4.21
C LEU A 814 12.32 9.97 -4.92
N GLY A 815 12.31 9.88 -6.25
CA GLY A 815 13.50 9.88 -7.10
C GLY A 815 13.24 9.11 -8.39
N GLY A 816 14.00 9.38 -9.46
CA GLY A 816 13.81 8.67 -10.74
C GLY A 816 12.38 8.81 -11.27
N ASP A 817 11.76 7.67 -11.55
CA ASP A 817 10.38 7.44 -11.98
C ASP A 817 9.40 7.12 -10.83
N GLU A 818 9.86 7.17 -9.57
CA GLU A 818 9.06 6.85 -8.40
C GLU A 818 8.34 8.08 -7.82
N PHE A 819 7.04 7.94 -7.64
CA PHE A 819 6.17 8.93 -7.00
C PHE A 819 5.51 8.34 -5.75
N SER A 820 5.07 9.19 -4.84
CA SER A 820 4.25 8.78 -3.72
C SER A 820 3.12 9.75 -3.46
N VAL A 821 2.00 9.25 -2.99
CA VAL A 821 0.86 10.05 -2.56
C VAL A 821 0.53 9.69 -1.13
N LEU A 822 0.41 10.73 -0.30
CA LEU A 822 0.01 10.60 1.10
C LEU A 822 -1.39 11.20 1.26
N MET A 823 -2.34 10.38 1.68
CA MET A 823 -3.73 10.77 1.88
C MET A 823 -4.04 10.81 3.38
N GLU A 824 -4.50 11.96 3.87
CA GLU A 824 -4.88 12.17 5.27
C GLU A 824 -6.38 11.90 5.46
N ASP A 825 -6.79 11.34 6.61
CA ASP A 825 -8.21 11.06 6.95
C ASP A 825 -8.94 10.09 5.99
N SER A 826 -8.22 9.32 5.18
CA SER A 826 -8.77 8.33 4.25
C SER A 826 -8.61 6.89 4.76
N ALA A 827 -9.28 6.51 5.84
CA ALA A 827 -9.22 5.13 6.37
C ALA A 827 -10.12 4.14 5.60
N ASP A 828 -10.90 4.61 4.63
CA ASP A 828 -11.83 3.78 3.86
C ASP A 828 -11.17 3.19 2.60
N ILE A 829 -11.13 1.86 2.54
CA ILE A 829 -10.60 1.08 1.41
C ILE A 829 -11.30 1.46 0.10
N HIS A 830 -12.61 1.73 0.11
CA HIS A 830 -13.34 2.06 -1.12
C HIS A 830 -12.93 3.41 -1.70
N THR A 831 -12.79 4.41 -0.83
CA THR A 831 -12.29 5.75 -1.21
C THR A 831 -10.89 5.66 -1.82
N VAL A 832 -9.99 4.90 -1.18
CA VAL A 832 -8.62 4.70 -1.66
C VAL A 832 -8.60 3.90 -2.97
N THR A 833 -9.45 2.89 -3.12
CA THR A 833 -9.57 2.09 -4.35
C THR A 833 -10.00 2.94 -5.52
N HIS A 834 -11.05 3.76 -5.35
CA HIS A 834 -11.51 4.66 -6.41
C HIS A 834 -10.44 5.70 -6.77
N TYR A 835 -9.74 6.23 -5.76
CA TYR A 835 -8.64 7.16 -5.97
C TYR A 835 -7.48 6.52 -6.76
N ALA A 836 -7.09 5.29 -6.41
CA ALA A 836 -6.05 4.53 -7.10
C ALA A 836 -6.42 4.21 -8.55
N GLN A 837 -7.67 3.79 -8.80
CA GLN A 837 -8.16 3.52 -10.16
C GLN A 837 -8.18 4.79 -11.01
N ASN A 838 -8.69 5.90 -10.46
CA ASN A 838 -8.69 7.18 -11.18
C ASN A 838 -7.26 7.68 -11.50
N LEU A 839 -6.30 7.41 -10.60
CA LEU A 839 -4.88 7.67 -10.84
C LEU A 839 -4.35 6.87 -12.04
N LEU A 840 -4.61 5.56 -12.06
CA LEU A 840 -4.23 4.66 -13.16
C LEU A 840 -4.85 5.09 -14.49
N ASP A 841 -6.17 5.28 -14.52
CA ASP A 841 -6.92 5.65 -15.73
C ASP A 841 -6.44 6.99 -16.31
N THR A 842 -6.05 7.93 -15.44
CA THR A 842 -5.52 9.22 -15.88
C THR A 842 -4.08 9.15 -16.40
N LEU A 843 -3.26 8.28 -15.81
CA LEU A 843 -1.88 8.05 -16.25
C LEU A 843 -1.83 7.25 -17.56
N ALA A 844 -2.75 6.31 -17.76
CA ALA A 844 -2.86 5.49 -18.98
C ALA A 844 -3.19 6.32 -20.25
N ARG A 845 -3.67 7.57 -20.11
CA ARG A 845 -3.93 8.44 -21.25
C ARG A 845 -2.63 8.81 -21.99
N PRO A 846 -2.62 8.91 -23.33
CA PRO A 846 -1.41 9.23 -24.09
C PRO A 846 -0.75 10.56 -23.67
N PHE A 847 0.57 10.57 -23.49
CA PHE A 847 1.40 11.76 -23.30
C PHE A 847 1.91 12.25 -24.65
N ILE A 848 1.61 13.51 -24.98
CA ILE A 848 2.07 14.12 -26.25
C ILE A 848 3.39 14.82 -26.00
N ILE A 849 4.48 14.30 -26.58
CA ILE A 849 5.82 14.87 -26.50
C ILE A 849 6.36 14.98 -27.93
N ASN A 850 6.79 16.17 -28.34
CA ASN A 850 7.33 16.43 -29.69
C ASN A 850 6.43 15.94 -30.85
N LYS A 851 5.10 16.00 -30.67
CA LYS A 851 4.06 15.51 -31.62
C LYS A 851 4.00 13.98 -31.79
N GLN A 852 4.59 13.22 -30.86
CA GLN A 852 4.45 11.78 -30.76
C GLN A 852 3.64 11.43 -29.50
N GLU A 853 2.87 10.36 -29.57
CA GLU A 853 2.05 9.86 -28.48
C GLU A 853 2.78 8.75 -27.73
N PHE A 854 2.83 8.86 -26.41
CA PHE A 854 3.41 7.88 -25.51
C PHE A 854 2.36 7.37 -24.54
N VAL A 855 2.07 6.07 -24.59
CA VAL A 855 1.22 5.41 -23.59
C VAL A 855 2.12 4.78 -22.55
N LEU A 856 1.85 5.05 -21.28
CA LEU A 856 2.62 4.52 -20.17
C LEU A 856 1.66 4.10 -19.04
N GLY A 857 1.83 2.87 -18.57
CA GLY A 857 1.14 2.36 -17.38
C GLY A 857 1.89 2.72 -16.10
N ALA A 858 1.21 2.58 -14.97
CA ALA A 858 1.83 2.75 -13.66
C ALA A 858 1.47 1.58 -12.75
N SER A 859 2.41 1.15 -11.92
CA SER A 859 2.17 0.15 -10.88
C SER A 859 2.04 0.85 -9.53
N LEU A 860 0.97 0.56 -8.77
CA LEU A 860 0.71 1.18 -7.48
C LEU A 860 0.73 0.17 -6.33
N GLY A 861 1.36 0.54 -5.23
CA GLY A 861 1.32 -0.19 -3.97
C GLY A 861 0.72 0.65 -2.86
N ILE A 862 -0.19 0.07 -2.09
CA ILE A 862 -1.01 0.78 -1.10
C ILE A 862 -0.79 0.17 0.28
N ALA A 863 -0.54 1.01 1.29
CA ALA A 863 -0.42 0.61 2.69
C ALA A 863 -1.19 1.58 3.62
N PHE A 864 -1.87 1.04 4.63
CA PHE A 864 -2.64 1.78 5.62
C PHE A 864 -1.88 1.97 6.94
N PHE A 865 -1.97 3.17 7.52
CA PHE A 865 -1.57 3.41 8.90
C PHE A 865 -2.79 3.32 9.83
N PRO A 866 -2.73 2.55 10.94
CA PRO A 866 -1.59 1.80 11.46
C PRO A 866 -1.53 0.32 11.03
N ASP A 867 -2.50 -0.18 10.27
CA ASP A 867 -2.71 -1.62 10.03
C ASP A 867 -1.53 -2.31 9.30
N ASP A 868 -0.94 -1.62 8.33
CA ASP A 868 0.15 -2.13 7.49
C ASP A 868 1.52 -1.60 7.91
N GLY A 869 1.65 -0.91 9.05
CA GLY A 869 2.94 -0.46 9.56
C GLY A 869 2.86 0.62 10.63
N ASN A 870 3.73 0.52 11.65
CA ASN A 870 3.74 1.45 12.78
C ASN A 870 4.79 2.56 12.67
N THR A 871 5.65 2.48 11.65
CA THR A 871 6.70 3.48 11.38
C THR A 871 6.67 3.92 9.93
N PRO A 872 7.12 5.15 9.60
CA PRO A 872 7.16 5.61 8.21
C PRO A 872 7.99 4.71 7.29
N GLN A 873 9.08 4.13 7.83
CA GLN A 873 9.95 3.23 7.08
C GLN A 873 9.28 1.89 6.79
N GLU A 874 8.55 1.34 7.76
CA GLU A 874 7.81 0.09 7.60
C GLU A 874 6.67 0.24 6.59
N MET A 875 5.89 1.32 6.69
CA MET A 875 4.84 1.62 5.71
C MET A 875 5.40 1.82 4.30
N LEU A 876 6.49 2.57 4.15
CA LEU A 876 7.12 2.77 2.85
C LEU A 876 7.59 1.44 2.25
N LYS A 877 8.24 0.58 3.06
CA LYS A 877 8.66 -0.76 2.64
C LYS A 877 7.46 -1.63 2.21
N ASN A 878 6.36 -1.58 2.95
CA ASN A 878 5.20 -2.41 2.69
C ASN A 878 4.41 -1.94 1.46
N ALA A 879 4.26 -0.62 1.27
CA ALA A 879 3.71 -0.05 0.05
C ALA A 879 4.59 -0.37 -1.17
N ASP A 880 5.92 -0.27 -1.05
CA ASP A 880 6.88 -0.63 -2.11
C ASP A 880 6.80 -2.13 -2.47
N THR A 881 6.65 -2.99 -1.46
CA THR A 881 6.42 -4.43 -1.67
C THR A 881 5.14 -4.68 -2.47
N ALA A 882 4.04 -4.04 -2.10
CA ALA A 882 2.77 -4.18 -2.81
C ALA A 882 2.87 -3.69 -4.26
N MET A 883 3.56 -2.56 -4.48
CA MET A 883 3.81 -1.98 -5.80
C MET A 883 4.60 -2.94 -6.69
N TYR A 884 5.62 -3.61 -6.14
CA TYR A 884 6.38 -4.62 -6.87
C TYR A 884 5.51 -5.80 -7.32
N PHE A 885 4.57 -6.25 -6.50
CA PHE A 885 3.62 -7.29 -6.89
C PHE A 885 2.65 -6.81 -7.98
N ALA A 886 2.17 -5.57 -7.91
CA ALA A 886 1.36 -4.97 -8.98
C ALA A 886 2.13 -4.98 -10.32
N LYS A 887 3.44 -4.67 -10.27
CA LYS A 887 4.31 -4.67 -11.46
C LYS A 887 4.52 -6.06 -12.06
N ASN A 888 4.68 -7.09 -11.23
CA ASN A 888 4.85 -8.46 -11.69
C ASN A 888 3.55 -9.10 -12.20
N ASN A 889 2.39 -8.63 -11.76
CA ASN A 889 1.08 -9.12 -12.20
C ASN A 889 0.61 -8.51 -13.54
N GLY A 890 1.52 -7.99 -14.35
CA GLY A 890 1.23 -7.40 -15.67
C GLY A 890 1.33 -5.87 -15.74
N GLY A 891 1.60 -5.20 -14.62
CA GLY A 891 1.68 -3.73 -14.55
C GLY A 891 0.31 -3.06 -14.68
N ASN A 892 0.30 -1.73 -14.76
CA ASN A 892 -0.90 -0.90 -14.89
C ASN A 892 -2.05 -1.26 -13.92
N SER A 893 -1.70 -1.60 -12.68
CA SER A 893 -2.62 -2.07 -11.65
C SER A 893 -2.23 -1.52 -10.28
N TYR A 894 -3.12 -1.64 -9.31
CA TYR A 894 -2.85 -1.33 -7.92
C TYR A 894 -2.93 -2.59 -7.06
N GLN A 895 -2.19 -2.60 -5.96
CA GLN A 895 -2.19 -3.72 -5.03
C GLN A 895 -2.12 -3.20 -3.58
N PHE A 896 -3.00 -3.73 -2.74
CA PHE A 896 -2.92 -3.52 -1.30
C PHE A 896 -1.86 -4.42 -0.70
N PHE A 897 -1.13 -3.90 0.29
CA PHE A 897 -0.21 -4.70 1.07
C PHE A 897 -0.99 -5.77 1.87
N SER A 898 -0.45 -6.99 1.88
CA SER A 898 -0.85 -8.02 2.82
C SER A 898 0.39 -8.69 3.41
N GLY A 899 0.29 -9.16 4.66
CA GLY A 899 1.43 -9.78 5.37
C GLY A 899 2.04 -10.99 4.65
N GLU A 900 1.29 -11.67 3.79
CA GLU A 900 1.76 -12.81 2.97
C GLU A 900 2.70 -12.36 1.84
N MET A 901 2.53 -11.14 1.32
CA MET A 901 3.34 -10.62 0.20
C MET A 901 4.80 -10.45 0.57
N ASN A 902 5.07 -9.96 1.79
CA ASN A 902 6.44 -9.77 2.29
C ASN A 902 7.17 -11.12 2.42
N GLN A 903 6.47 -12.17 2.85
CA GLN A 903 7.04 -13.52 2.94
C GLN A 903 7.33 -14.10 1.54
N ASN A 904 6.45 -13.87 0.58
CA ASN A 904 6.64 -14.32 -0.81
C ASN A 904 7.81 -13.61 -1.49
N ALA A 905 7.97 -12.30 -1.31
CA ALA A 905 9.09 -11.54 -1.87
C ALA A 905 10.45 -12.03 -1.33
N VAL A 906 10.54 -12.26 -0.02
CA VAL A 906 11.76 -12.83 0.61
C VAL A 906 12.03 -14.25 0.11
N ARG A 907 10.99 -15.09 -0.01
CA ARG A 907 11.11 -16.45 -0.54
C ARG A 907 11.58 -16.46 -2.00
N GLN A 908 11.08 -15.56 -2.83
CA GLN A 908 11.47 -15.45 -4.25
C GLN A 908 12.95 -15.11 -4.40
N LEU A 909 13.45 -14.10 -3.66
CA LEU A 909 14.88 -13.76 -3.64
C LEU A 909 15.77 -14.91 -3.15
N GLN A 910 15.30 -15.70 -2.18
CA GLN A 910 16.04 -16.88 -1.72
C GLN A 910 16.14 -17.94 -2.83
N ILE A 911 15.05 -18.20 -3.55
CA ILE A 911 15.04 -19.20 -4.64
C ILE A 911 15.91 -18.73 -5.82
N GLU A 912 15.90 -17.44 -6.17
CA GLU A 912 16.76 -16.90 -7.24
C GLU A 912 18.25 -17.14 -6.94
N ASN A 913 18.66 -16.86 -5.70
CA ASN A 913 20.02 -17.13 -5.26
C ASN A 913 20.36 -18.63 -5.31
N LEU A 914 19.43 -19.49 -4.94
CA LEU A 914 19.60 -20.94 -5.05
C LEU A 914 19.75 -21.38 -6.52
N ILE A 915 18.93 -20.87 -7.45
CA ILE A 915 19.04 -21.19 -8.88
C ILE A 915 20.43 -20.83 -9.41
N ARG A 916 20.90 -19.61 -9.12
CA ARG A 916 22.21 -19.13 -9.56
C ARG A 916 23.35 -20.01 -9.04
N GLN A 917 23.25 -20.47 -7.79
CA GLN A 917 24.20 -21.43 -7.22
C GLN A 917 24.06 -22.81 -7.89
N GLY A 918 22.83 -23.29 -8.09
CA GLY A 918 22.52 -24.59 -8.67
C GLY A 918 23.06 -24.77 -10.08
N ILE A 919 23.02 -23.72 -10.91
CA ILE A 919 23.58 -23.76 -12.27
C ILE A 919 25.10 -23.92 -12.21
N LYS A 920 25.76 -23.16 -11.33
CA LYS A 920 27.23 -23.16 -11.16
C LYS A 920 27.74 -24.50 -10.62
N ASP A 921 27.03 -25.08 -9.66
CA ASP A 921 27.41 -26.30 -8.95
C ASP A 921 26.83 -27.58 -9.61
N ASP A 922 26.17 -27.47 -10.78
CA ASP A 922 25.54 -28.56 -11.55
C ASP A 922 24.53 -29.41 -10.74
N LEU A 923 23.70 -28.74 -9.93
CA LEU A 923 22.76 -29.37 -8.99
C LEU A 923 21.40 -29.76 -9.61
N PHE A 924 21.22 -29.52 -10.92
CA PHE A 924 20.01 -29.91 -11.65
C PHE A 924 20.14 -31.35 -12.16
N THR A 925 19.31 -32.25 -11.65
CA THR A 925 19.27 -33.67 -12.03
C THR A 925 18.04 -33.95 -12.90
N VAL A 926 18.10 -35.04 -13.67
CA VAL A 926 17.02 -35.45 -14.58
C VAL A 926 16.40 -36.74 -14.09
N TYR A 927 15.08 -36.73 -13.96
CA TYR A 927 14.26 -37.89 -13.67
C TYR A 927 13.48 -38.25 -14.93
N TYR A 928 13.20 -39.54 -15.14
CA TYR A 928 12.57 -40.07 -16.33
C TYR A 928 11.24 -40.71 -15.96
N GLN A 929 10.18 -40.32 -16.65
CA GLN A 929 8.87 -40.95 -16.53
C GLN A 929 8.54 -41.71 -17.81
N PRO A 930 8.15 -43.00 -17.73
CA PRO A 930 7.88 -43.80 -18.92
C PRO A 930 6.54 -43.43 -19.57
N LYS A 931 6.52 -43.41 -20.91
CA LYS A 931 5.32 -43.36 -21.75
C LYS A 931 5.08 -44.73 -22.37
N VAL A 932 3.87 -45.24 -22.21
CA VAL A 932 3.51 -46.63 -22.54
C VAL A 932 2.42 -46.64 -23.60
N ASP A 933 2.60 -47.49 -24.60
CA ASP A 933 1.60 -47.74 -25.63
C ASP A 933 0.44 -48.58 -25.06
N ILE A 934 -0.78 -48.07 -25.15
CA ILE A 934 -1.98 -48.65 -24.52
C ILE A 934 -2.35 -50.00 -25.16
N ALA A 935 -2.10 -50.15 -26.46
CA ALA A 935 -2.45 -51.37 -27.19
C ALA A 935 -1.50 -52.52 -26.86
N SER A 936 -0.18 -52.27 -26.91
CA SER A 936 0.87 -53.28 -26.74
C SER A 936 1.38 -53.42 -25.31
N GLY A 937 1.11 -52.45 -24.44
CA GLY A 937 1.65 -52.38 -23.08
C GLY A 937 3.17 -52.14 -23.04
N LYS A 938 3.78 -51.77 -24.16
CA LYS A 938 5.23 -51.57 -24.27
C LYS A 938 5.60 -50.14 -23.94
N LEU A 939 6.75 -49.97 -23.28
CA LEU A 939 7.38 -48.66 -23.08
C LEU A 939 7.93 -48.18 -24.43
N VAL A 940 7.39 -47.07 -24.95
CA VAL A 940 7.68 -46.54 -26.29
C VAL A 940 8.44 -45.22 -26.27
N SER A 941 8.29 -44.44 -25.20
CA SER A 941 8.94 -43.15 -25.01
C SER A 941 9.11 -42.87 -23.51
N MET A 942 9.78 -41.79 -23.15
CA MET A 942 9.91 -41.32 -21.77
C MET A 942 10.03 -39.81 -21.75
N GLU A 943 9.59 -39.17 -20.68
CA GLU A 943 9.75 -37.74 -20.46
C GLU A 943 10.87 -37.46 -19.45
N ALA A 944 11.72 -36.50 -19.77
CA ALA A 944 12.79 -36.00 -18.92
C ALA A 944 12.31 -34.80 -18.09
N LEU A 945 12.20 -35.02 -16.78
CA LEU A 945 11.72 -34.06 -15.80
C LEU A 945 12.87 -33.55 -14.94
N VAL A 946 13.07 -32.24 -14.93
CA VAL A 946 14.10 -31.60 -14.12
C VAL A 946 13.78 -31.69 -12.63
N ARG A 947 14.79 -31.94 -11.80
CA ARG A 947 14.75 -31.84 -10.34
C ARG A 947 15.92 -31.01 -9.88
N PHE A 948 15.67 -30.10 -8.94
CA PHE A 948 16.71 -29.28 -8.36
C PHE A 948 17.06 -29.81 -6.96
N GLU A 949 18.17 -30.53 -6.85
CA GLU A 949 18.57 -31.21 -5.61
C GLU A 949 19.65 -30.40 -4.88
N HIS A 950 19.24 -29.62 -3.88
CA HIS A 950 20.17 -28.78 -3.12
C HIS A 950 20.65 -29.47 -1.83
N PRO A 951 21.97 -29.55 -1.56
CA PRO A 951 22.52 -30.33 -0.43
C PRO A 951 21.97 -29.97 0.96
N GLN A 952 21.65 -28.69 1.19
CA GLN A 952 21.16 -28.20 2.48
C GLN A 952 19.64 -28.01 2.55
N LYS A 953 18.97 -27.89 1.39
CA LYS A 953 17.55 -27.50 1.31
C LYS A 953 16.66 -28.65 0.81
N GLY A 954 17.25 -29.77 0.40
CA GLY A 954 16.52 -30.88 -0.19
C GLY A 954 16.13 -30.58 -1.65
N ILE A 955 15.09 -31.27 -2.12
CA ILE A 955 14.57 -31.11 -3.48
C ILE A 955 13.72 -29.83 -3.52
N VAL A 956 14.15 -28.86 -4.33
CA VAL A 956 13.37 -27.64 -4.61
C VAL A 956 12.34 -27.97 -5.69
N SER A 957 11.08 -27.61 -5.43
CA SER A 957 9.95 -27.96 -6.31
C SER A 957 10.07 -27.29 -7.69
N PRO A 958 9.90 -28.03 -8.80
CA PRO A 958 9.82 -27.46 -10.15
C PRO A 958 8.83 -26.30 -10.28
N GLY A 959 7.65 -26.42 -9.67
CA GLY A 959 6.64 -25.35 -9.69
C GLY A 959 7.04 -24.08 -8.93
N GLN A 960 8.13 -24.11 -8.16
CA GLN A 960 8.67 -22.92 -7.48
C GLN A 960 9.83 -22.27 -8.24
N PHE A 961 10.73 -23.05 -8.83
CA PHE A 961 11.94 -22.50 -9.44
C PHE A 961 11.82 -22.27 -10.96
N ILE A 962 11.01 -23.04 -11.69
CA ILE A 962 10.87 -22.89 -13.15
C ILE A 962 10.25 -21.52 -13.51
N PRO A 963 9.12 -21.09 -12.92
CA PRO A 963 8.55 -19.78 -13.25
C PRO A 963 9.53 -18.63 -12.96
N LEU A 964 10.29 -18.75 -11.87
CA LEU A 964 11.28 -17.76 -11.49
C LEU A 964 12.49 -17.76 -12.44
N ALA A 965 12.94 -18.94 -12.89
CA ALA A 965 14.02 -19.08 -13.85
C ALA A 965 13.62 -18.52 -15.23
N GLU A 966 12.35 -18.62 -15.62
CA GLU A 966 11.83 -18.03 -16.86
C GLU A 966 11.82 -16.50 -16.78
N GLN A 967 11.31 -15.94 -15.68
CA GLN A 967 11.29 -14.48 -15.46
C GLN A 967 12.69 -13.87 -15.46
N THR A 968 13.67 -14.57 -14.87
CA THR A 968 15.06 -14.09 -14.76
C THR A 968 15.93 -14.47 -15.96
N GLY A 969 15.41 -15.25 -16.92
CA GLY A 969 16.15 -15.76 -18.08
C GLY A 969 17.12 -16.90 -17.78
N GLN A 970 17.25 -17.33 -16.52
CA GLN A 970 18.11 -18.43 -16.09
C GLN A 970 17.66 -19.80 -16.63
N ILE A 971 16.40 -19.91 -17.07
CA ILE A 971 15.83 -21.14 -17.65
C ILE A 971 16.61 -21.62 -18.88
N ILE A 972 17.26 -20.72 -19.62
CA ILE A 972 18.04 -21.06 -20.82
C ILE A 972 19.22 -21.95 -20.45
N GLU A 973 19.96 -21.59 -19.39
CA GLU A 973 21.13 -22.35 -18.92
C GLU A 973 20.70 -23.69 -18.29
N ILE A 974 19.62 -23.68 -17.50
CA ILE A 974 19.06 -24.91 -16.90
C ILE A 974 18.60 -25.88 -17.99
N GLY A 975 17.85 -25.38 -18.98
CA GLY A 975 17.35 -26.21 -20.06
C GLY A 975 18.47 -26.79 -20.93
N GLU A 976 19.57 -26.06 -21.14
CA GLU A 976 20.75 -26.61 -21.83
C GLU A 976 21.40 -27.77 -21.04
N GLN A 977 21.53 -27.62 -19.72
CA GLN A 977 22.04 -28.69 -18.84
C GLN A 977 21.14 -29.92 -18.84
N VAL A 978 19.82 -29.72 -18.71
CA VAL A 978 18.81 -30.80 -18.70
C VAL A 978 18.79 -31.55 -20.02
N LEU A 979 18.74 -30.83 -21.15
CA LEU A 979 18.75 -31.43 -22.49
C LEU A 979 20.00 -32.27 -22.73
N ARG A 980 21.18 -31.74 -22.33
CA ARG A 980 22.45 -32.46 -22.45
C ARG A 980 22.45 -33.76 -21.63
N LYS A 981 22.01 -33.72 -20.36
CA LYS A 981 21.93 -34.92 -19.50
C LYS A 981 20.95 -35.95 -20.05
N ALA A 982 19.77 -35.52 -20.49
CA ALA A 982 18.77 -36.36 -21.13
C ALA A 982 19.30 -37.08 -22.38
N CYS A 983 20.04 -36.36 -23.23
CA CYS A 983 20.66 -36.95 -24.41
C CYS A 983 21.74 -37.98 -24.06
N ILE A 984 22.57 -37.70 -23.05
CA ILE A 984 23.65 -38.62 -22.60
C ILE A 984 23.07 -39.93 -22.07
N ASP A 985 22.08 -39.86 -21.18
CA ASP A 985 21.44 -41.06 -20.63
C ASP A 985 20.73 -41.88 -21.73
N THR A 986 20.02 -41.20 -22.63
CA THR A 986 19.34 -41.87 -23.76
C THR A 986 20.35 -42.54 -24.69
N LYS A 987 21.48 -41.89 -24.99
CA LYS A 987 22.54 -42.49 -25.81
C LYS A 987 23.10 -43.74 -25.14
N ARG A 988 23.30 -43.71 -23.82
CA ARG A 988 23.75 -44.88 -23.05
C ARG A 988 22.78 -46.05 -23.23
N TRP A 989 21.49 -45.83 -23.01
CA TRP A 989 20.48 -46.90 -23.10
C TRP A 989 20.27 -47.43 -24.53
N VAL A 990 20.31 -46.56 -25.54
CA VAL A 990 20.24 -46.96 -26.96
C VAL A 990 21.47 -47.78 -27.35
N SER A 991 22.67 -47.38 -26.93
CA SER A 991 23.92 -48.10 -27.25
C SER A 991 23.98 -49.49 -26.63
N GLN A 992 23.31 -49.68 -25.48
CA GLN A 992 23.20 -50.97 -24.79
C GLN A 992 22.05 -51.84 -25.32
N GLY A 993 21.23 -51.32 -26.25
CA GLY A 993 20.05 -52.02 -26.77
C GLY A 993 18.91 -52.17 -25.75
N LEU A 994 18.91 -51.38 -24.67
CA LEU A 994 17.87 -51.38 -23.64
C LEU A 994 16.66 -50.53 -24.04
N PHE A 995 16.85 -49.56 -24.93
CA PHE A 995 15.83 -48.60 -25.31
C PHE A 995 15.86 -48.31 -26.82
N THR A 996 14.69 -48.28 -27.45
CA THR A 996 14.52 -47.98 -28.88
C THR A 996 13.57 -46.81 -29.13
N GLY A 997 13.09 -46.17 -28.06
CA GLY A 997 12.11 -45.09 -28.08
C GLY A 997 12.73 -43.69 -28.16
N ARG A 998 11.94 -42.69 -27.76
CA ARG A 998 12.35 -41.28 -27.68
C ARG A 998 12.42 -40.77 -26.24
N VAL A 999 13.27 -39.77 -26.00
CA VAL A 999 13.24 -38.95 -24.79
C VAL A 999 12.57 -37.62 -25.13
N ALA A 1000 11.52 -37.28 -24.38
CA ALA A 1000 10.81 -36.02 -24.48
C ALA A 1000 11.40 -35.01 -23.49
N VAL A 1001 11.67 -33.79 -23.95
CA VAL A 1001 12.23 -32.70 -23.14
C VAL A 1001 11.40 -31.45 -23.35
N ASN A 1002 10.95 -30.85 -22.24
CA ASN A 1002 10.21 -29.59 -22.22
C ASN A 1002 11.10 -28.41 -22.64
N ILE A 1003 10.57 -27.57 -23.53
CA ILE A 1003 11.20 -26.34 -24.00
C ILE A 1003 10.39 -25.13 -23.52
N SER A 1004 11.02 -24.28 -22.71
CA SER A 1004 10.38 -23.07 -22.19
C SER A 1004 10.16 -22.00 -23.26
N VAL A 1005 9.23 -21.07 -23.01
CA VAL A 1005 8.94 -19.90 -23.88
C VAL A 1005 10.23 -19.14 -24.22
N LYS A 1006 11.02 -18.81 -23.19
CA LYS A 1006 12.27 -18.03 -23.33
C LYS A 1006 13.33 -18.74 -24.16
N GLN A 1007 13.37 -20.07 -24.15
CA GLN A 1007 14.27 -20.84 -25.01
C GLN A 1007 13.76 -20.88 -26.45
N PHE A 1008 12.44 -20.97 -26.63
CA PHE A 1008 11.79 -21.02 -27.94
C PHE A 1008 11.91 -19.70 -28.71
N GLU A 1009 11.93 -18.56 -28.02
CA GLU A 1009 12.22 -17.23 -28.57
C GLU A 1009 13.67 -17.08 -29.10
N LEU A 1010 14.60 -17.97 -28.70
CA LEU A 1010 15.99 -17.87 -29.14
C LEU A 1010 16.12 -18.22 -30.63
N PRO A 1011 16.66 -17.33 -31.48
CA PRO A 1011 16.75 -17.57 -32.92
C PRO A 1011 17.67 -18.74 -33.28
N ASP A 1012 18.63 -19.07 -32.41
CA ASP A 1012 19.66 -20.10 -32.54
C ASP A 1012 19.34 -21.42 -31.79
N LEU A 1013 18.11 -21.60 -31.28
CA LEU A 1013 17.74 -22.80 -30.51
C LEU A 1013 18.01 -24.10 -31.28
N ASP A 1014 17.65 -24.15 -32.56
CA ASP A 1014 17.84 -25.32 -33.41
C ASP A 1014 19.33 -25.70 -33.49
N ASP A 1015 20.22 -24.71 -33.64
CA ASP A 1015 21.67 -24.90 -33.69
C ASP A 1015 22.25 -25.39 -32.36
N ARG A 1016 21.73 -24.89 -31.24
CA ARG A 1016 22.11 -25.37 -29.90
C ARG A 1016 21.74 -26.83 -29.69
N ILE A 1017 20.51 -27.22 -30.03
CA ILE A 1017 20.05 -28.61 -29.89
C ILE A 1017 20.90 -29.54 -30.78
N ASN A 1018 21.15 -29.16 -32.03
CA ASN A 1018 21.99 -29.95 -32.93
C ASN A 1018 23.43 -30.08 -32.45
N ARG A 1019 23.99 -29.02 -31.87
CA ARG A 1019 25.33 -29.06 -31.28
C ARG A 1019 25.38 -30.09 -30.15
N ILE A 1020 24.40 -30.08 -29.24
CA ILE A 1020 24.32 -31.05 -28.13
C ILE A 1020 24.17 -32.48 -28.68
N LEU A 1021 23.25 -32.71 -29.62
CA LEU A 1021 23.06 -34.03 -30.24
C LEU A 1021 24.34 -34.55 -30.93
N SER A 1022 25.07 -33.66 -31.60
CA SER A 1022 26.34 -33.98 -32.27
C SER A 1022 27.46 -34.27 -31.27
N GLU A 1023 27.56 -33.48 -30.20
CA GLU A 1023 28.53 -33.68 -29.11
C GLU A 1023 28.31 -35.02 -28.39
N VAL A 1024 27.05 -35.42 -28.17
CA VAL A 1024 26.68 -36.69 -27.51
C VAL A 1024 26.69 -37.88 -28.47
N GLY A 1025 26.49 -37.64 -29.77
CA GLY A 1025 26.36 -38.67 -30.80
C GLY A 1025 25.01 -39.40 -30.77
N LEU A 1026 23.94 -38.74 -30.32
CA LEU A 1026 22.56 -39.26 -30.33
C LEU A 1026 21.88 -38.87 -31.66
N SER A 1027 21.16 -39.82 -32.28
CA SER A 1027 20.37 -39.51 -33.48
C SER A 1027 19.20 -38.57 -33.11
N PRO A 1028 18.91 -37.52 -33.89
CA PRO A 1028 17.76 -36.63 -33.65
C PRO A 1028 16.41 -37.36 -33.55
N LEU A 1029 16.30 -38.54 -34.18
CA LEU A 1029 15.10 -39.39 -34.12
C LEU A 1029 14.74 -39.90 -32.72
N HIS A 1030 15.70 -39.87 -31.78
CA HIS A 1030 15.49 -40.24 -30.38
C HIS A 1030 15.10 -39.05 -29.49
N LEU A 1031 15.02 -37.83 -30.01
CA LEU A 1031 14.62 -36.64 -29.26
C LEU A 1031 13.21 -36.19 -29.66
N GLU A 1032 12.39 -35.91 -28.65
CA GLU A 1032 11.09 -35.26 -28.77
C GLU A 1032 11.14 -33.95 -27.97
N CYS A 1033 10.73 -32.84 -28.57
CA CYS A 1033 10.62 -31.55 -27.88
C CYS A 1033 9.15 -31.29 -27.56
N GLU A 1034 8.88 -31.04 -26.28
CA GLU A 1034 7.56 -30.67 -25.78
C GLU A 1034 7.48 -29.15 -25.66
N ILE A 1035 6.42 -28.58 -26.22
CA ILE A 1035 6.17 -27.14 -26.26
C ILE A 1035 4.75 -26.93 -25.75
N THR A 1036 4.58 -26.06 -24.77
CA THR A 1036 3.25 -25.75 -24.24
C THR A 1036 2.44 -24.92 -25.22
N GLU A 1037 1.12 -25.05 -25.18
CA GLU A 1037 0.19 -24.31 -26.03
C GLU A 1037 0.40 -22.79 -25.98
N GLY A 1038 0.54 -22.21 -24.78
CA GLY A 1038 0.76 -20.78 -24.58
C GLY A 1038 2.00 -20.24 -25.29
N THR A 1039 3.09 -21.02 -25.30
CA THR A 1039 4.35 -20.65 -25.99
C THR A 1039 4.14 -20.40 -27.49
N LEU A 1040 3.22 -21.13 -28.12
CA LEU A 1040 3.01 -21.05 -29.57
C LEU A 1040 2.08 -19.90 -29.99
N MET A 1041 1.25 -19.41 -29.07
CA MET A 1041 0.21 -18.42 -29.40
C MET A 1041 0.70 -16.97 -29.29
N GLU A 1042 1.82 -16.70 -28.60
CA GLU A 1042 2.40 -15.35 -28.51
C GLU A 1042 2.97 -14.85 -29.85
N ASP A 1043 3.66 -15.71 -30.61
CA ASP A 1043 4.18 -15.40 -31.96
C ASP A 1043 4.13 -16.64 -32.90
N PRO A 1044 2.96 -16.90 -33.52
CA PRO A 1044 2.72 -18.15 -34.24
C PRO A 1044 3.53 -18.28 -35.53
N GLU A 1045 3.90 -17.19 -36.19
CA GLU A 1045 4.66 -17.24 -37.45
C GLU A 1045 6.15 -17.54 -37.20
N ASN A 1046 6.76 -16.93 -36.17
CA ASN A 1046 8.11 -17.32 -35.77
C ASN A 1046 8.16 -18.74 -35.20
N GLY A 1047 7.14 -19.13 -34.41
CA GLY A 1047 7.03 -20.50 -33.91
C GLY A 1047 6.95 -21.55 -35.01
N LEU A 1048 6.15 -21.29 -36.06
CA LEU A 1048 6.05 -22.17 -37.21
C LEU A 1048 7.40 -22.35 -37.94
N ARG A 1049 8.18 -21.28 -38.10
CA ARG A 1049 9.52 -21.34 -38.70
C ARG A 1049 10.48 -22.16 -37.85
N MET A 1050 10.51 -21.93 -36.54
CA MET A 1050 11.37 -22.68 -35.62
C MET A 1050 11.02 -24.18 -35.62
N MET A 1051 9.74 -24.52 -35.47
CA MET A 1051 9.28 -25.91 -35.51
C MET A 1051 9.60 -26.61 -36.82
N SER A 1052 9.45 -25.90 -37.95
CA SER A 1052 9.81 -26.46 -39.26
C SER A 1052 11.30 -26.81 -39.33
N ARG A 1053 12.19 -25.94 -38.83
CA ARG A 1053 13.64 -26.20 -38.76
C ARG A 1053 13.98 -27.39 -37.86
N LEU A 1054 13.33 -27.51 -36.70
CA LEU A 1054 13.52 -28.64 -35.79
C LEU A 1054 13.07 -29.96 -36.44
N ARG A 1055 11.93 -29.92 -37.15
CA ARG A 1055 11.40 -31.08 -37.88
C ARG A 1055 12.30 -31.51 -39.05
N GLU A 1056 12.83 -30.55 -39.82
CA GLU A 1056 13.79 -30.81 -40.91
C GLU A 1056 15.07 -31.51 -40.41
N ARG A 1057 15.45 -31.27 -39.15
CA ARG A 1057 16.56 -31.95 -38.46
C ARG A 1057 16.21 -33.35 -37.97
N GLY A 1058 14.94 -33.78 -38.09
CA GLY A 1058 14.45 -35.10 -37.69
C GLY A 1058 14.01 -35.21 -36.23
N ILE A 1059 13.86 -34.07 -35.52
CA ILE A 1059 13.40 -34.02 -34.13
C ILE A 1059 11.87 -34.13 -34.11
N HIS A 1060 11.33 -34.93 -33.18
CA HIS A 1060 9.87 -35.02 -32.99
C HIS A 1060 9.35 -33.84 -32.18
N LEU A 1061 8.16 -33.37 -32.50
CA LEU A 1061 7.53 -32.25 -31.81
C LEU A 1061 6.21 -32.70 -31.18
N ALA A 1062 6.04 -32.37 -29.90
CA ALA A 1062 4.83 -32.64 -29.14
C ALA A 1062 4.26 -31.33 -28.60
N LEU A 1063 2.94 -31.19 -28.65
CA LEU A 1063 2.21 -30.10 -28.01
C LEU A 1063 1.79 -30.55 -26.62
N ASP A 1064 2.15 -29.77 -25.60
CA ASP A 1064 1.87 -30.04 -24.19
C ASP A 1064 0.75 -29.17 -23.62
N ASP A 1065 0.14 -29.64 -22.54
CA ASP A 1065 -0.95 -28.99 -21.78
C ASP A 1065 -2.19 -28.59 -22.63
N PHE A 1066 -2.50 -29.37 -23.68
CA PHE A 1066 -3.55 -29.01 -24.63
C PHE A 1066 -4.95 -28.98 -23.99
N GLY A 1067 -5.65 -27.85 -24.16
CA GLY A 1067 -7.03 -27.65 -23.69
C GLY A 1067 -7.15 -26.76 -22.44
N THR A 1068 -6.02 -26.33 -21.85
CA THR A 1068 -6.02 -25.40 -20.71
C THR A 1068 -5.99 -23.92 -21.12
N GLY A 1069 -5.79 -23.63 -22.41
CA GLY A 1069 -5.74 -22.28 -22.98
C GLY A 1069 -6.57 -22.09 -24.26
N TYR A 1070 -6.46 -20.90 -24.87
CA TYR A 1070 -7.22 -20.51 -26.06
C TYR A 1070 -6.61 -21.10 -27.35
N SER A 1071 -7.01 -22.33 -27.68
CA SER A 1071 -6.53 -23.04 -28.87
C SER A 1071 -7.13 -22.52 -30.18
N SER A 1072 -6.33 -21.84 -31.00
CA SER A 1072 -6.70 -21.58 -32.40
C SER A 1072 -6.47 -22.83 -33.26
N LEU A 1073 -7.52 -23.62 -33.47
CA LEU A 1073 -7.54 -24.80 -34.36
C LEU A 1073 -6.98 -24.51 -35.77
N ALA A 1074 -7.10 -23.26 -36.24
CA ALA A 1074 -6.55 -22.82 -37.52
C ALA A 1074 -5.02 -22.92 -37.58
N TYR A 1075 -4.32 -22.58 -36.48
CA TYR A 1075 -2.87 -22.67 -36.40
C TYR A 1075 -2.39 -24.09 -36.08
N LEU A 1076 -3.12 -24.83 -35.26
CA LEU A 1076 -2.79 -26.23 -34.94
C LEU A 1076 -2.67 -27.09 -36.21
N LYS A 1077 -3.52 -26.84 -37.22
CA LYS A 1077 -3.46 -27.49 -38.53
C LYS A 1077 -2.17 -27.18 -39.32
N ARG A 1078 -1.57 -26.01 -39.10
CA ARG A 1078 -0.37 -25.55 -39.82
C ARG A 1078 0.92 -26.03 -39.15
N PHE A 1079 0.89 -26.32 -37.84
CA PHE A 1079 2.08 -26.69 -37.10
C PHE A 1079 2.54 -28.12 -37.41
N PRO A 1080 3.85 -28.36 -37.59
CA PRO A 1080 4.39 -29.66 -37.98
C PRO A 1080 4.53 -30.63 -36.79
N LEU A 1081 3.48 -30.76 -35.98
CA LEU A 1081 3.45 -31.59 -34.77
C LEU A 1081 3.37 -33.09 -35.09
N ASN A 1082 3.82 -33.92 -34.16
CA ASN A 1082 3.71 -35.38 -34.21
C ASN A 1082 2.74 -35.93 -33.17
N THR A 1083 2.75 -35.32 -31.98
CA THR A 1083 2.07 -35.81 -30.79
C THR A 1083 1.31 -34.66 -30.13
N LEU A 1084 0.14 -34.96 -29.57
CA LEU A 1084 -0.65 -34.06 -28.74
C LEU A 1084 -0.82 -34.70 -27.36
N LYS A 1085 -0.45 -33.98 -26.31
CA LYS A 1085 -0.57 -34.42 -24.91
C LYS A 1085 -1.82 -33.79 -24.30
N ILE A 1086 -2.69 -34.62 -23.72
CA ILE A 1086 -3.89 -34.19 -23.02
C ILE A 1086 -3.53 -33.89 -21.58
N ASP A 1087 -3.80 -32.67 -21.14
CA ASP A 1087 -3.54 -32.23 -19.77
C ASP A 1087 -4.25 -33.11 -18.73
N LYS A 1088 -3.58 -33.28 -17.58
CA LYS A 1088 -4.06 -34.10 -16.46
C LYS A 1088 -5.45 -33.69 -15.97
N ALA A 1089 -5.82 -32.40 -16.02
CA ALA A 1089 -7.11 -31.92 -15.57
C ALA A 1089 -8.29 -32.58 -16.29
N PHE A 1090 -8.12 -32.99 -17.55
CA PHE A 1090 -9.15 -33.71 -18.31
C PHE A 1090 -9.16 -35.22 -18.05
N ILE A 1091 -8.11 -35.75 -17.41
CA ILE A 1091 -7.93 -37.18 -17.13
C ILE A 1091 -8.35 -37.53 -15.69
N ASP A 1092 -8.08 -36.66 -14.72
CA ASP A 1092 -8.32 -36.93 -13.28
C ASP A 1092 -9.74 -37.42 -13.00
N ASP A 1093 -10.75 -36.73 -13.54
CA ASP A 1093 -12.17 -37.04 -13.29
C ASP A 1093 -12.85 -37.81 -14.44
N ILE A 1094 -12.12 -38.33 -15.44
CA ILE A 1094 -12.68 -39.02 -16.61
C ILE A 1094 -13.57 -40.24 -16.25
N ALA A 1095 -13.29 -40.88 -15.10
CA ALA A 1095 -14.07 -42.00 -14.57
C ALA A 1095 -15.37 -41.56 -13.87
N LYS A 1096 -15.38 -40.39 -13.22
CA LYS A 1096 -16.47 -39.91 -12.36
C LYS A 1096 -17.37 -38.89 -13.05
N SER A 1097 -16.78 -38.00 -13.85
CA SER A 1097 -17.44 -36.91 -14.56
C SER A 1097 -17.78 -37.32 -15.98
N SER A 1098 -19.04 -37.15 -16.37
CA SER A 1098 -19.42 -37.31 -17.77
C SER A 1098 -18.88 -36.18 -18.65
N VAL A 1099 -18.62 -34.99 -18.11
CA VAL A 1099 -18.15 -33.84 -18.90
C VAL A 1099 -16.73 -34.07 -19.36
N ASP A 1100 -15.81 -34.39 -18.43
CA ASP A 1100 -14.39 -34.61 -18.73
C ASP A 1100 -14.19 -35.81 -19.67
N ARG A 1101 -15.06 -36.82 -19.54
CA ARG A 1101 -15.10 -37.94 -20.48
C ARG A 1101 -15.44 -37.52 -21.92
N HIS A 1102 -16.40 -36.62 -22.11
CA HIS A 1102 -16.72 -36.12 -23.46
C HIS A 1102 -15.65 -35.15 -23.97
N MET A 1103 -15.04 -34.35 -23.10
CA MET A 1103 -13.94 -33.44 -23.45
C MET A 1103 -12.71 -34.22 -23.92
N ALA A 1104 -12.24 -35.19 -23.13
CA ALA A 1104 -11.13 -36.06 -23.52
C ALA A 1104 -11.41 -36.78 -24.85
N ALA A 1105 -12.64 -37.29 -25.05
CA ALA A 1105 -13.04 -37.91 -26.32
C ALA A 1105 -13.03 -36.91 -27.50
N ALA A 1106 -13.43 -35.67 -27.29
CA ALA A 1106 -13.39 -34.63 -28.32
C ALA A 1106 -11.93 -34.29 -28.70
N ILE A 1107 -11.05 -34.12 -27.72
CA ILE A 1107 -9.62 -33.84 -27.93
C ILE A 1107 -8.96 -34.97 -28.72
N ILE A 1108 -9.21 -36.23 -28.33
CA ILE A 1108 -8.68 -37.40 -29.04
C ILE A 1108 -9.14 -37.40 -30.51
N ASN A 1109 -10.43 -37.14 -30.76
CA ASN A 1109 -10.95 -37.06 -32.12
C ASN A 1109 -10.35 -35.92 -32.94
N ILE A 1110 -10.13 -34.75 -32.35
CA ILE A 1110 -9.47 -33.61 -33.01
C ILE A 1110 -8.04 -33.99 -33.42
N ALA A 1111 -7.27 -34.58 -32.50
CA ALA A 1111 -5.91 -35.02 -32.76
C ALA A 1111 -5.85 -36.04 -33.91
N HIS A 1112 -6.74 -37.05 -33.90
CA HIS A 1112 -6.83 -38.06 -34.97
C HIS A 1112 -7.19 -37.44 -36.33
N ASN A 1113 -8.10 -36.47 -36.36
CA ASN A 1113 -8.46 -35.75 -37.59
C ASN A 1113 -7.31 -34.92 -38.16
N LEU A 1114 -6.36 -34.51 -37.32
CA LEU A 1114 -5.13 -33.82 -37.70
C LEU A 1114 -3.96 -34.79 -37.99
N GLY A 1115 -4.17 -36.10 -37.82
CA GLY A 1115 -3.14 -37.12 -38.01
C GLY A 1115 -2.07 -37.13 -36.90
N LEU A 1116 -2.39 -36.60 -35.72
CA LEU A 1116 -1.52 -36.56 -34.55
C LEU A 1116 -1.79 -37.77 -33.66
N LYS A 1117 -0.73 -38.27 -33.00
CA LYS A 1117 -0.87 -39.28 -31.94
C LYS A 1117 -1.20 -38.63 -30.62
N VAL A 1118 -1.93 -39.32 -29.76
CA VAL A 1118 -2.37 -38.79 -28.47
C VAL A 1118 -1.65 -39.46 -27.31
N VAL A 1119 -1.23 -38.63 -26.34
CA VAL A 1119 -0.71 -39.08 -25.04
C VAL A 1119 -1.64 -38.53 -23.95
N ALA A 1120 -2.23 -39.40 -23.14
CA ALA A 1120 -2.98 -38.99 -21.96
C ALA A 1120 -2.06 -38.89 -20.74
N GLU A 1121 -2.01 -37.71 -20.12
CA GLU A 1121 -1.20 -37.47 -18.93
C GLU A 1121 -1.96 -37.71 -17.62
N GLY A 1122 -1.23 -37.95 -16.53
CA GLY A 1122 -1.84 -38.08 -15.21
C GLY A 1122 -2.71 -39.32 -15.02
N VAL A 1123 -2.48 -40.40 -15.78
CA VAL A 1123 -3.23 -41.66 -15.58
C VAL A 1123 -2.77 -42.35 -14.28
N GLU A 1124 -3.64 -42.40 -13.29
CA GLU A 1124 -3.37 -42.96 -11.95
C GLU A 1124 -4.16 -44.24 -11.65
N GLU A 1125 -5.33 -44.42 -12.26
CA GLU A 1125 -6.25 -45.53 -11.99
C GLU A 1125 -6.52 -46.42 -13.23
N GLU A 1126 -6.76 -47.71 -13.03
CA GLU A 1126 -7.09 -48.65 -14.12
C GLU A 1126 -8.40 -48.30 -14.85
N GLU A 1127 -9.35 -47.67 -14.16
CA GLU A 1127 -10.61 -47.23 -14.77
C GLU A 1127 -10.37 -46.14 -15.84
N GLN A 1128 -9.46 -45.20 -15.59
CA GLN A 1128 -9.06 -44.16 -16.54
C GLN A 1128 -8.44 -44.80 -17.79
N LEU A 1129 -7.53 -45.76 -17.60
CA LEU A 1129 -6.91 -46.54 -18.69
C LEU A 1129 -7.97 -47.25 -19.56
N ASN A 1130 -8.94 -47.91 -18.93
CA ASN A 1130 -9.99 -48.62 -19.65
C ASN A 1130 -10.86 -47.69 -20.50
N ILE A 1131 -11.09 -46.46 -20.04
CA ILE A 1131 -11.84 -45.44 -20.79
C ILE A 1131 -10.98 -44.92 -21.96
N LEU A 1132 -9.72 -44.57 -21.72
CA LEU A 1132 -8.79 -44.12 -22.75
C LEU A 1132 -8.60 -45.15 -23.87
N ARG A 1133 -8.54 -46.44 -23.50
CA ARG A 1133 -8.47 -47.55 -24.45
C ARG A 1133 -9.73 -47.67 -25.33
N ARG A 1134 -10.91 -47.31 -24.82
CA ARG A 1134 -12.16 -47.31 -25.61
C ARG A 1134 -12.24 -46.14 -26.59
N TYR A 1135 -11.51 -45.06 -26.30
CA TYR A 1135 -11.42 -43.90 -27.19
C TYR A 1135 -10.22 -43.98 -28.14
N ASP A 1136 -9.59 -45.16 -28.26
CA ASP A 1136 -8.45 -45.41 -29.14
C ASP A 1136 -7.25 -44.47 -28.89
N CYS A 1137 -7.06 -44.00 -27.65
CA CYS A 1137 -5.85 -43.25 -27.27
C CYS A 1137 -4.61 -44.17 -27.37
N GLU A 1138 -3.53 -43.69 -28.00
CA GLU A 1138 -2.37 -44.54 -28.29
C GLU A 1138 -1.43 -44.70 -27.10
N MET A 1139 -1.20 -43.64 -26.33
CA MET A 1139 -0.18 -43.61 -25.28
C MET A 1139 -0.72 -43.07 -23.96
N LEU A 1140 -0.21 -43.61 -22.86
CA LEU A 1140 -0.46 -43.11 -21.51
C LEU A 1140 0.83 -42.72 -20.82
N GLN A 1141 0.73 -41.75 -19.93
CA GLN A 1141 1.75 -41.37 -18.97
C GLN A 1141 1.10 -41.06 -17.61
N GLY A 1142 1.63 -41.64 -16.54
CA GLY A 1142 1.09 -41.39 -15.19
C GLY A 1142 1.53 -42.39 -14.13
N PHE A 1143 1.06 -42.18 -12.90
CA PHE A 1143 1.48 -42.98 -11.74
C PHE A 1143 0.96 -44.41 -11.74
N LEU A 1144 -0.06 -44.71 -12.56
CA LEU A 1144 -0.54 -46.07 -12.76
C LEU A 1144 0.61 -47.00 -13.18
N TYR A 1145 1.51 -46.50 -14.03
CA TYR A 1145 2.66 -47.28 -14.51
C TYR A 1145 3.91 -47.04 -13.67
N SER A 1146 4.34 -45.79 -13.54
CA SER A 1146 5.49 -45.44 -12.71
C SER A 1146 5.53 -43.94 -12.39
N ARG A 1147 6.01 -43.64 -11.18
CA ARG A 1147 6.41 -42.28 -10.82
C ARG A 1147 7.73 -41.94 -11.54
N PRO A 1148 8.09 -40.65 -11.70
CA PRO A 1148 9.39 -40.27 -12.25
C PRO A 1148 10.55 -40.90 -11.45
N LEU A 1149 11.49 -41.52 -12.16
CA LEU A 1149 12.63 -42.25 -11.59
C LEU A 1149 13.94 -41.59 -11.99
N ASN A 1150 14.94 -41.60 -11.11
CA ASN A 1150 16.29 -41.20 -11.52
C ASN A 1150 16.86 -42.18 -12.57
N ALA A 1151 17.92 -41.77 -13.28
CA ALA A 1151 18.51 -42.55 -14.38
C ALA A 1151 18.83 -44.01 -14.00
N GLU A 1152 19.40 -44.25 -12.81
CA GLU A 1152 19.77 -45.60 -12.36
C GLU A 1152 18.56 -46.51 -12.14
N ARG A 1153 17.49 -45.99 -11.53
CA ARG A 1153 16.25 -46.76 -11.30
C ARG A 1153 15.50 -46.98 -12.61
N PHE A 1154 15.52 -46.00 -13.50
CA PHE A 1154 14.89 -46.13 -14.82
C PHE A 1154 15.61 -47.20 -15.67
N GLU A 1155 16.94 -47.27 -15.62
CA GLU A 1155 17.71 -48.30 -16.33
C GLU A 1155 17.37 -49.73 -15.85
N LYS A 1156 17.13 -49.90 -14.54
CA LYS A 1156 16.63 -51.17 -13.99
C LYS A 1156 15.25 -51.52 -14.55
N LEU A 1157 14.34 -50.55 -14.62
CA LEU A 1157 13.01 -50.73 -15.18
C LEU A 1157 13.08 -51.14 -16.66
N LEU A 1158 13.95 -50.53 -17.46
CA LEU A 1158 14.19 -50.91 -18.85
C LEU A 1158 14.71 -52.36 -18.97
N THR A 1159 15.65 -52.74 -18.11
CA THR A 1159 16.24 -54.09 -18.09
C THR A 1159 15.21 -55.16 -17.71
N GLU A 1160 14.36 -54.88 -16.72
CA GLU A 1160 13.29 -55.77 -16.28
C GLU A 1160 12.20 -55.92 -17.35
N ASN A 1161 11.81 -54.82 -17.99
CA ASN A 1161 10.83 -54.81 -19.06
C ASN A 1161 11.31 -55.63 -20.28
N GLN A 1162 12.58 -55.49 -20.65
CA GLN A 1162 13.19 -56.30 -21.71
C GLN A 1162 13.22 -57.80 -21.37
N LYS A 1163 13.53 -58.17 -20.12
CA LYS A 1163 13.47 -59.57 -19.65
C LYS A 1163 12.05 -60.12 -19.67
N LEU A 1164 11.07 -59.33 -19.23
CA LEU A 1164 9.65 -59.73 -19.19
C LEU A 1164 9.10 -59.98 -20.60
N HIS A 1165 9.46 -59.14 -21.57
CA HIS A 1165 9.08 -59.36 -22.97
C HIS A 1165 9.83 -60.52 -23.63
N ASN A 1166 11.10 -60.74 -23.31
CA ASN A 1166 11.81 -61.93 -23.78
C ASN A 1166 11.20 -63.23 -23.22
N LEU A 1167 10.64 -63.20 -22.00
CA LEU A 1167 9.92 -64.32 -21.40
C LEU A 1167 8.53 -64.55 -22.01
N LEU A 1168 7.77 -63.47 -22.27
CA LEU A 1168 6.45 -63.53 -22.92
C LEU A 1168 6.52 -63.78 -24.44
N GLY A 1169 7.67 -63.49 -25.07
CA GLY A 1169 7.94 -63.67 -26.50
C GLY A 1169 8.19 -65.11 -26.95
N HIS A 1170 8.19 -66.09 -26.04
CA HIS A 1170 8.27 -67.53 -26.37
C HIS A 1170 6.93 -68.27 -26.34
N SER A 1171 5.81 -67.57 -26.13
CA SER A 1171 4.46 -68.16 -26.13
C SER A 1171 3.59 -67.65 -27.28
N ASN A 1172 4.10 -67.74 -28.51
CA ASN A 1172 3.32 -67.79 -29.75
C ASN A 1172 4.19 -68.40 -30.88
N ILE A 1173 4.18 -69.73 -30.96
CA ILE A 1173 4.33 -70.51 -32.21
C ILE A 1173 2.99 -71.20 -32.43
#